data_AF-A0A8S1LSH8-F1
#
_entry.id   AF-A0A8S1LSH8-F1
#
_cell.length_a   1.000
_cell.length_b   1.000
_cell.length_c   1.000
_cell.angle_alpha   90.00
_cell.angle_beta   90.00
_cell.angle_gamma   90.00
#
_symmetry.space_group_name_H-M   'P 1'
#
loop_
_entity.id
_entity.type
_entity.pdbx_description
1 polymer ?
#
loop_
_entity_poly.entity_id
_entity_poly.type
_entity_poly.pdbx_seq_one_letter_code
_entity_poly.pdbx_strand_id
1 'polypeptide(L)'
;MDNRAAQQRIGQIRQQLVQEIDDKDQKQEYAQLWAGFYKKTLQQRLDQLNKIQNVNVEYFKDGGLSLQNANLMVENCIGKIGMPLGLGLNFLINGQYYIIPMAIEEPSVIAAASAAAKTIAECGNGFETYSTRPVMMGQLQLLNVDNQSKAECLIDSNKISIINRGNQACQNMVKRGGGIEDVKLRQLGDGQASVDIFINVCDSMGANIVNTVLEHLAPLIEEITGYQVGIKILTNLCLNRKVTSLFKLNIEKMNYKNYTGQQVAQMILNAYKFAQLDYFRAVTHNKGILNGIEAVCNATGQDGRAVNASLHGYASIDGKYKPLSKYYIEGDQFIGELSIPISVGTQGGVISQNPLYQAVFQILEYPDSQKLAEIMACVGLAQNFAALRALTVEGIQKGHMSLHAKNIAISVGVPDHQVEDAVLFMKNRGSFRKETAQEFLKAYHLFQEIAKVKGKKNQSLCTFSAQFQLEGSQEKVELHVVFDCHSNKRIDVDFLSQSEISIKLFGTKGHTWFQNLFKIINIVKIEEQSENIPKKGLTVKLKVISILINLLSYNLLIIDYDKTRNYLNYVLNQQHIDFPDGEIEFKYGIALLTELLHIFEYNIQQFIGEQVLKNALLNEQNLIIKSHINSFEFWQKAKLDKEFQIGNFWLYRKKRLSCTMMLLCDCINFKSIDEKLVELMKQLGDVYEIEITLTRDTEKWKDATLKDPNIYTYWLMQHDQLLQGDRNCVLDQFKNESSAMLEMKRQRIQPLLPTSMAHLSKQATTAVSLLYQSRF
;
A
#
# COMPACT_ATOMS: atom_id res chain seq x y z
N MET A 1 13.68 -30.10 36.33
CA MET A 1 14.55 -31.12 35.71
C MET A 1 13.81 -31.79 34.54
N ASP A 2 13.12 -31.04 33.67
CA ASP A 2 12.26 -31.64 32.62
C ASP A 2 12.15 -30.82 31.32
N ASN A 3 13.20 -30.07 30.96
CA ASN A 3 13.28 -29.29 29.70
C ASN A 3 14.18 -29.94 28.63
N ARG A 4 15.09 -30.83 29.03
CA ARG A 4 15.98 -31.55 28.09
C ARG A 4 15.25 -32.62 27.29
N ALA A 5 14.25 -33.28 27.89
CA ALA A 5 13.45 -34.29 27.20
C ALA A 5 12.55 -33.69 26.11
N ALA A 6 11.97 -32.50 26.36
CA ALA A 6 11.21 -31.75 25.37
C ALA A 6 12.10 -31.23 24.22
N GLN A 7 13.29 -30.69 24.53
CA GLN A 7 14.27 -30.26 23.52
C GLN A 7 14.78 -31.43 22.66
N GLN A 8 15.02 -32.61 23.25
CA GLN A 8 15.42 -33.81 22.51
C GLN A 8 14.29 -34.34 21.62
N ARG A 9 13.03 -34.32 22.08
CA ARG A 9 11.87 -34.79 21.31
C ARG A 9 11.55 -33.88 20.12
N ILE A 10 11.72 -32.56 20.29
CA ILE A 10 11.61 -31.58 19.20
C ILE A 10 12.78 -31.73 18.21
N GLY A 11 14.00 -31.98 18.71
CA GLY A 11 15.18 -32.29 17.87
C GLY A 11 15.00 -33.56 17.03
N GLN A 12 14.36 -34.59 17.58
CA GLN A 12 14.06 -35.84 16.86
C GLN A 12 12.96 -35.68 15.82
N ILE A 13 11.88 -34.95 16.13
CA ILE A 13 10.82 -34.61 15.14
C ILE A 13 11.40 -33.75 14.01
N ARG A 14 12.37 -32.87 14.31
CA ARG A 14 13.09 -32.06 13.31
C ARG A 14 14.01 -32.90 12.40
N GLN A 15 14.76 -33.85 12.95
CA GLN A 15 15.57 -34.75 12.13
C GLN A 15 14.69 -35.61 11.20
N GLN A 16 13.50 -36.00 11.66
CA GLN A 16 12.53 -36.73 10.83
C GLN A 16 11.89 -35.86 9.74
N LEU A 17 11.68 -34.55 9.97
CA LEU A 17 11.15 -33.62 8.94
C LEU A 17 12.19 -33.15 7.91
N VAL A 18 13.48 -33.12 8.29
CA VAL A 18 14.58 -32.71 7.41
C VAL A 18 15.10 -33.86 6.53
N GLN A 19 14.86 -35.12 6.90
CA GLN A 19 15.41 -36.27 6.18
C GLN A 19 14.55 -36.81 5.01
N GLU A 20 13.31 -36.33 4.80
CA GLU A 20 12.41 -36.96 3.79
C GLU A 20 11.67 -36.01 2.83
N ILE A 21 12.09 -34.74 2.69
CA ILE A 21 11.44 -33.80 1.75
C ILE A 21 12.50 -33.13 0.89
N ASP A 22 12.33 -33.17 -0.43
CA ASP A 22 13.24 -32.56 -1.40
C ASP A 22 13.39 -31.06 -1.11
N ASP A 23 14.60 -30.52 -1.26
CA ASP A 23 15.01 -29.17 -0.81
C ASP A 23 14.15 -28.04 -1.43
N LYS A 24 13.43 -28.33 -2.51
CA LYS A 24 12.48 -27.43 -3.18
C LYS A 24 11.11 -27.37 -2.50
N ASP A 25 10.62 -28.48 -1.97
CA ASP A 25 9.26 -28.58 -1.38
C ASP A 25 9.22 -27.87 -0.03
N GLN A 26 10.28 -28.01 0.79
CA GLN A 26 10.41 -27.24 2.05
C GLN A 26 10.43 -25.72 1.82
N LYS A 27 11.12 -25.24 0.77
CA LYS A 27 11.17 -23.81 0.42
C LYS A 27 9.79 -23.28 0.03
N GLN A 28 9.01 -24.05 -0.73
CA GLN A 28 7.65 -23.66 -1.13
C GLN A 28 6.68 -23.67 0.04
N GLU A 29 6.67 -24.70 0.88
CA GLU A 29 5.79 -24.77 2.05
C GLU A 29 6.05 -23.63 3.04
N TYR A 30 7.33 -23.33 3.33
CA TYR A 30 7.67 -22.22 4.21
C TYR A 30 7.23 -20.86 3.64
N ALA A 31 7.40 -20.65 2.33
CA ALA A 31 6.97 -19.42 1.67
C ALA A 31 5.44 -19.25 1.69
N GLN A 32 4.69 -20.34 1.57
CA GLN A 32 3.23 -20.33 1.69
C GLN A 32 2.77 -20.01 3.12
N LEU A 33 3.48 -20.51 4.13
CA LEU A 33 3.18 -20.27 5.55
C LEU A 33 3.05 -18.77 5.84
N TRP A 34 3.99 -17.96 5.31
CA TRP A 34 4.09 -16.53 5.58
C TRP A 34 3.52 -15.63 4.47
N ALA A 35 2.85 -16.22 3.47
CA ALA A 35 2.30 -15.49 2.36
C ALA A 35 1.27 -14.42 2.81
N GLY A 36 1.46 -13.19 2.33
CA GLY A 36 0.56 -12.08 2.65
C GLY A 36 0.58 -11.63 4.12
N PHE A 37 1.58 -12.01 4.93
CA PHE A 37 1.67 -11.63 6.34
C PHE A 37 1.56 -10.11 6.58
N TYR A 38 2.17 -9.32 5.70
CA TYR A 38 2.10 -7.85 5.76
C TYR A 38 0.70 -7.26 5.50
N LYS A 39 -0.21 -8.02 4.87
CA LYS A 39 -1.62 -7.62 4.64
C LYS A 39 -2.55 -7.98 5.80
N LYS A 40 -2.12 -8.85 6.71
CA LYS A 40 -2.91 -9.28 7.88
C LYS A 40 -3.01 -8.18 8.93
N THR A 41 -4.08 -8.19 9.71
CA THR A 41 -4.22 -7.34 10.91
C THR A 41 -3.23 -7.77 12.01
N LEU A 42 -2.99 -6.91 13.00
CA LEU A 42 -2.10 -7.24 14.12
C LEU A 42 -2.53 -8.53 14.84
N GLN A 43 -3.82 -8.67 15.15
CA GLN A 43 -4.34 -9.87 15.81
C GLN A 43 -4.11 -11.12 14.97
N GLN A 44 -4.40 -11.07 13.66
CA GLN A 44 -4.17 -12.20 12.75
C GLN A 44 -2.69 -12.60 12.67
N ARG A 45 -1.76 -11.64 12.78
CA ARG A 45 -0.32 -11.92 12.81
C ARG A 45 0.08 -12.63 14.10
N LEU A 46 -0.44 -12.18 15.24
CA LEU A 46 -0.20 -12.81 16.55
C LEU A 46 -0.80 -14.21 16.62
N ASP A 47 -2.03 -14.41 16.14
CA ASP A 47 -2.68 -15.72 16.12
C ASP A 47 -1.88 -16.72 15.28
N GLN A 48 -1.39 -16.27 14.11
CA GLN A 48 -0.55 -17.09 13.24
C GLN A 48 0.78 -17.43 13.91
N LEU A 49 1.45 -16.46 14.55
CA LEU A 49 2.69 -16.68 15.27
C LEU A 49 2.51 -17.69 16.41
N ASN A 50 1.46 -17.53 17.21
CA ASN A 50 1.14 -18.46 18.30
C ASN A 50 0.88 -19.87 17.76
N LYS A 51 0.13 -19.99 16.66
CA LYS A 51 -0.15 -21.29 16.04
C LYS A 51 1.11 -22.02 15.57
N ILE A 52 2.12 -21.28 15.10
CA ILE A 52 3.34 -21.87 14.52
C ILE A 52 4.40 -22.14 15.60
N GLN A 53 4.60 -21.21 16.54
CA GLN A 53 5.72 -21.25 17.50
C GLN A 53 5.28 -21.56 18.94
N ASN A 54 3.98 -21.63 19.22
CA ASN A 54 3.40 -21.81 20.56
C ASN A 54 4.00 -20.82 21.59
N VAL A 55 4.13 -19.55 21.17
CA VAL A 55 4.70 -18.46 21.98
C VAL A 55 3.58 -17.71 22.66
N ASN A 56 3.77 -17.35 23.93
CA ASN A 56 2.82 -16.48 24.62
C ASN A 56 2.82 -15.07 23.99
N VAL A 57 1.77 -14.77 23.21
CA VAL A 57 1.64 -13.52 22.46
C VAL A 57 1.20 -12.32 23.28
N GLU A 58 0.80 -12.51 24.55
CA GLU A 58 0.29 -11.40 25.38
C GLU A 58 1.37 -10.35 25.65
N TYR A 59 2.63 -10.76 25.87
CA TYR A 59 3.75 -9.84 26.13
C TYR A 59 4.06 -8.92 24.94
N PHE A 60 3.61 -9.24 23.74
CA PHE A 60 3.82 -8.42 22.55
C PHE A 60 2.86 -7.22 22.50
N LYS A 61 1.77 -7.24 23.30
CA LYS A 61 0.78 -6.15 23.34
C LYS A 61 1.21 -5.00 24.22
N ASP A 62 1.85 -5.27 25.37
CA ASP A 62 2.21 -4.27 26.39
C ASP A 62 3.73 -4.09 26.60
N GLY A 63 4.53 -4.87 25.88
CA GLY A 63 5.99 -4.85 25.88
C GLY A 63 6.65 -5.74 26.94
N GLY A 64 5.87 -6.44 27.79
CA GLY A 64 6.35 -7.35 28.85
C GLY A 64 7.07 -6.68 30.03
N LEU A 65 7.66 -5.50 29.86
CA LEU A 65 8.39 -4.79 30.91
C LEU A 65 7.44 -4.01 31.84
N SER A 66 7.43 -4.38 33.11
CA SER A 66 6.70 -3.64 34.16
C SER A 66 7.45 -2.36 34.55
N LEU A 67 6.74 -1.34 35.05
CA LEU A 67 7.38 -0.11 35.54
C LEU A 67 8.29 -0.36 36.75
N GLN A 68 7.95 -1.34 37.60
CA GLN A 68 8.80 -1.75 38.72
C GLN A 68 10.14 -2.30 38.24
N ASN A 69 10.12 -3.21 37.26
CA ASN A 69 11.35 -3.76 36.69
C ASN A 69 12.14 -2.69 35.94
N ALA A 70 11.47 -1.81 35.19
CA ALA A 70 12.12 -0.68 34.52
C ALA A 70 12.85 0.24 35.53
N ASN A 71 12.24 0.51 36.69
CA ASN A 71 12.85 1.31 37.75
C ASN A 71 14.06 0.63 38.42
N LEU A 72 14.16 -0.69 38.36
CA LEU A 72 15.34 -1.44 38.84
C LEU A 72 16.45 -1.52 37.77
N MET A 73 16.12 -1.25 36.51
CA MET A 73 17.08 -1.34 35.40
C MET A 73 17.93 -0.07 35.25
N VAL A 74 17.38 1.11 35.58
CA VAL A 74 18.03 2.41 35.38
C VAL A 74 17.68 3.39 36.51
N GLU A 75 18.54 4.39 36.71
CA GLU A 75 18.32 5.46 37.68
C GLU A 75 17.29 6.48 37.19
N ASN A 76 16.61 7.17 38.14
CA ASN A 76 15.64 8.23 37.85
C ASN A 76 14.52 7.83 36.86
N CYS A 77 14.09 6.57 36.90
CA CYS A 77 13.07 6.04 36.01
C CYS A 77 11.69 6.65 36.30
N ILE A 78 11.09 7.28 35.28
CA ILE A 78 9.74 7.87 35.36
C ILE A 78 8.72 7.18 34.45
N GLY A 79 9.14 6.18 33.65
CA GLY A 79 8.28 5.54 32.67
C GLY A 79 9.02 4.59 31.73
N LYS A 80 8.32 4.16 30.67
CA LYS A 80 8.86 3.28 29.62
C LYS A 80 8.47 3.80 28.23
N ILE A 81 9.38 3.65 27.26
CA ILE A 81 9.15 3.99 25.84
C ILE A 81 9.04 2.68 25.05
N GLY A 82 7.99 2.55 24.24
CA GLY A 82 7.78 1.40 23.36
C GLY A 82 8.40 1.62 21.97
N MET A 83 8.93 0.55 21.38
CA MET A 83 9.45 0.52 20.01
C MET A 83 8.62 -0.48 19.18
N PRO A 84 8.24 -0.17 17.92
CA PRO A 84 7.53 -1.14 17.08
C PRO A 84 8.33 -2.42 16.89
N LEU A 85 7.70 -3.57 17.14
CA LEU A 85 8.30 -4.90 16.98
C LEU A 85 7.62 -5.64 15.82
N GLY A 86 8.41 -6.13 14.88
CA GLY A 86 7.94 -6.96 13.76
C GLY A 86 8.83 -8.19 13.55
N LEU A 87 8.55 -8.93 12.47
CA LEU A 87 9.25 -10.16 12.13
C LEU A 87 9.90 -10.03 10.74
N GLY A 88 11.21 -10.24 10.70
CA GLY A 88 11.98 -10.52 9.50
C GLY A 88 11.74 -11.97 9.07
N LEU A 89 11.18 -12.16 7.88
CA LEU A 89 10.74 -13.46 7.38
C LEU A 89 11.63 -13.96 6.24
N ASN A 90 11.59 -15.26 5.96
CA ASN A 90 12.28 -15.93 4.83
C ASN A 90 13.80 -16.04 4.96
N PHE A 91 14.36 -15.91 6.16
CA PHE A 91 15.80 -16.07 6.38
C PHE A 91 16.17 -17.56 6.40
N LEU A 92 16.74 -18.05 5.30
CA LEU A 92 17.37 -19.37 5.23
C LEU A 92 18.86 -19.22 5.59
N ILE A 93 19.30 -19.71 6.74
CA ILE A 93 20.66 -19.56 7.27
C ILE A 93 21.23 -20.95 7.56
N ASN A 94 22.35 -21.30 6.93
CA ASN A 94 22.99 -22.63 7.05
C ASN A 94 21.99 -23.80 6.86
N GLY A 95 21.09 -23.66 5.89
CA GLY A 95 20.07 -24.68 5.57
C GLY A 95 18.85 -24.70 6.50
N GLN A 96 18.72 -23.75 7.44
CA GLN A 96 17.56 -23.68 8.36
C GLN A 96 16.83 -22.35 8.24
N TYR A 97 15.49 -22.40 8.25
CA TYR A 97 14.66 -21.20 8.23
C TYR A 97 14.52 -20.58 9.61
N TYR A 98 14.72 -19.26 9.69
CA TYR A 98 14.55 -18.46 10.90
C TYR A 98 13.46 -17.40 10.71
N ILE A 99 12.73 -17.14 11.80
CA ILE A 99 11.86 -16.00 11.97
C ILE A 99 12.63 -15.04 12.89
N ILE A 100 12.95 -13.84 12.42
CA ILE A 100 13.85 -12.94 13.14
C ILE A 100 13.07 -11.75 13.71
N PRO A 101 12.90 -11.64 15.04
CA PRO A 101 12.30 -10.46 15.65
C PRO A 101 13.16 -9.21 15.43
N MET A 102 12.52 -8.11 15.02
CA MET A 102 13.17 -6.83 14.69
C MET A 102 12.36 -5.67 15.30
N ALA A 103 12.99 -4.86 16.16
CA ALA A 103 12.37 -3.72 16.81
C ALA A 103 12.99 -2.39 16.34
N ILE A 104 12.23 -1.61 15.56
CA ILE A 104 12.71 -0.36 14.97
C ILE A 104 11.54 0.55 14.59
N GLU A 105 11.72 1.86 14.69
CA GLU A 105 10.75 2.89 14.31
C GLU A 105 10.79 3.23 12.81
N GLU A 106 11.91 2.99 12.15
CA GLU A 106 12.12 3.34 10.75
C GLU A 106 11.25 2.49 9.80
N PRO A 107 10.40 3.12 8.99
CA PRO A 107 9.61 2.45 7.97
C PRO A 107 10.43 1.60 7.00
N SER A 108 9.80 0.57 6.46
CA SER A 108 10.34 -0.29 5.40
C SER A 108 11.54 -1.17 5.80
N VAL A 109 12.19 -0.98 6.95
CA VAL A 109 13.37 -1.76 7.33
C VAL A 109 13.08 -3.26 7.40
N ILE A 110 12.06 -3.66 8.16
CA ILE A 110 11.67 -5.08 8.32
C ILE A 110 11.19 -5.68 6.99
N ALA A 111 10.48 -4.89 6.19
CA ALA A 111 9.97 -5.31 4.89
C ALA A 111 11.10 -5.54 3.87
N ALA A 112 12.09 -4.63 3.84
CA ALA A 112 13.26 -4.71 2.99
C ALA A 112 14.11 -5.94 3.34
N ALA A 113 14.38 -6.16 4.63
CA ALA A 113 15.09 -7.33 5.12
C ALA A 113 14.38 -8.63 4.71
N SER A 114 13.07 -8.73 4.91
CA SER A 114 12.28 -9.91 4.55
C SER A 114 12.23 -10.18 3.05
N ALA A 115 12.16 -9.12 2.22
CA ALA A 115 12.14 -9.22 0.77
C ALA A 115 13.52 -9.61 0.20
N ALA A 116 14.61 -9.10 0.79
CA ALA A 116 15.96 -9.50 0.45
C ALA A 116 16.23 -10.95 0.84
N ALA A 117 15.88 -11.36 2.06
CA ALA A 117 16.02 -12.74 2.52
C ALA A 117 15.27 -13.72 1.61
N LYS A 118 14.04 -13.37 1.22
CA LYS A 118 13.26 -14.14 0.22
C LYS A 118 14.01 -14.27 -1.11
N THR A 119 14.49 -13.15 -1.65
CA THR A 119 15.25 -13.15 -2.92
C THR A 119 16.49 -14.05 -2.80
N ILE A 120 17.20 -13.97 -1.69
CA ILE A 120 18.44 -14.72 -1.46
C ILE A 120 18.17 -16.23 -1.33
N ALA A 121 17.06 -16.61 -0.70
CA ALA A 121 16.65 -18.01 -0.59
C ALA A 121 16.12 -18.60 -1.92
N GLU A 122 15.44 -17.81 -2.75
CA GLU A 122 14.86 -18.25 -4.04
C GLU A 122 15.87 -18.24 -5.20
N CYS A 123 16.73 -17.22 -5.26
CA CYS A 123 17.74 -17.06 -6.32
C CYS A 123 19.06 -17.77 -6.00
N GLY A 124 19.22 -18.25 -4.77
CA GLY A 124 20.41 -18.94 -4.27
C GLY A 124 20.07 -20.01 -3.23
N ASN A 125 20.98 -20.24 -2.29
CA ASN A 125 20.85 -21.26 -1.24
C ASN A 125 20.68 -20.65 0.17
N GLY A 126 20.26 -19.38 0.26
CA GLY A 126 20.21 -18.67 1.53
C GLY A 126 21.56 -18.05 1.92
N PHE A 127 21.77 -17.89 3.22
CA PHE A 127 22.99 -17.37 3.82
C PHE A 127 23.85 -18.50 4.36
N GLU A 128 25.15 -18.37 4.17
CA GLU A 128 26.18 -19.18 4.82
C GLU A 128 26.85 -18.31 5.89
N THR A 129 26.97 -18.84 7.11
CA THR A 129 27.56 -18.14 8.24
C THR A 129 28.56 -18.98 9.02
N TYR A 130 29.56 -18.30 9.55
CA TYR A 130 30.51 -18.84 10.51
C TYR A 130 30.98 -17.73 11.47
N SER A 131 31.24 -18.10 12.72
CA SER A 131 31.79 -17.18 13.72
C SER A 131 33.07 -17.73 14.36
N THR A 132 33.92 -16.82 14.83
CA THR A 132 34.98 -17.18 15.77
C THR A 132 34.40 -17.41 17.16
N ARG A 133 35.21 -18.00 18.04
CA ARG A 133 34.85 -18.15 19.46
C ARG A 133 34.53 -16.79 20.11
N PRO A 134 33.68 -16.75 21.14
CA PRO A 134 33.25 -15.51 21.79
C PRO A 134 34.32 -14.94 22.73
N VAL A 135 35.44 -14.50 22.15
CA VAL A 135 36.60 -13.96 22.88
C VAL A 135 36.54 -12.44 22.91
N MET A 136 36.41 -11.89 24.10
CA MET A 136 36.49 -10.46 24.39
C MET A 136 37.90 -10.07 24.78
N MET A 137 38.26 -8.81 24.53
CA MET A 137 39.54 -8.24 24.95
C MET A 137 39.32 -7.19 26.05
N GLY A 138 40.03 -7.36 27.15
CA GLY A 138 40.17 -6.39 28.23
C GLY A 138 41.54 -5.73 28.20
N GLN A 139 41.65 -4.49 28.66
CA GLN A 139 42.87 -3.71 28.64
C GLN A 139 43.24 -3.24 30.05
N LEU A 140 44.47 -3.52 30.46
CA LEU A 140 45.12 -2.88 31.61
C LEU A 140 46.14 -1.89 31.07
N GLN A 141 45.89 -0.60 31.25
CA GLN A 141 46.83 0.45 30.87
C GLN A 141 48.01 0.46 31.85
N LEU A 142 49.23 0.38 31.34
CA LEU A 142 50.46 0.62 32.10
C LEU A 142 50.95 2.04 31.83
N LEU A 143 51.33 2.75 32.90
CA LEU A 143 51.83 4.11 32.87
C LEU A 143 53.31 4.16 33.20
N ASN A 144 53.98 5.21 32.72
CA ASN A 144 55.40 5.49 33.00
C ASN A 144 56.33 4.31 32.65
N VAL A 145 56.04 3.62 31.55
CA VAL A 145 56.81 2.48 31.06
C VAL A 145 58.11 3.00 30.43
N ASP A 146 59.20 2.87 31.17
CA ASP A 146 60.55 3.29 30.77
C ASP A 146 61.30 2.23 29.94
N ASN A 147 61.00 0.94 30.14
CA ASN A 147 61.62 -0.17 29.43
C ASN A 147 60.58 -1.20 28.96
N GLN A 148 60.17 -1.03 27.70
CA GLN A 148 59.10 -1.80 27.09
C GLN A 148 59.44 -3.28 26.90
N SER A 149 60.66 -3.58 26.40
CA SER A 149 61.09 -4.97 26.18
C SER A 149 61.17 -5.75 27.50
N LYS A 150 61.55 -5.07 28.59
CA LYS A 150 61.51 -5.66 29.94
C LYS A 150 60.07 -5.95 30.35
N ALA A 151 59.15 -5.00 30.17
CA ALA A 151 57.73 -5.19 30.49
C ALA A 151 57.12 -6.39 29.73
N GLU A 152 57.42 -6.50 28.43
CA GLU A 152 56.95 -7.59 27.58
C GLU A 152 57.46 -8.95 28.07
N CYS A 153 58.77 -9.04 28.31
CA CYS A 153 59.40 -10.26 28.83
C CYS A 153 58.83 -10.67 30.20
N LEU A 154 58.54 -9.71 31.08
CA LEU A 154 57.94 -9.98 32.40
C LEU A 154 56.51 -10.52 32.28
N ILE A 155 55.70 -9.93 31.39
CA ILE A 155 54.33 -10.41 31.13
C ILE A 155 54.36 -11.81 30.51
N ASP A 156 55.20 -12.05 29.50
CA ASP A 156 55.29 -13.34 28.82
C ASP A 156 55.80 -14.45 29.76
N SER A 157 56.83 -14.15 30.57
CA SER A 157 57.38 -15.11 31.54
C SER A 157 56.38 -15.48 32.64
N ASN A 158 55.44 -14.58 32.96
CA ASN A 158 54.41 -14.80 33.99
C ASN A 158 53.02 -15.12 33.43
N LYS A 159 52.92 -15.33 32.11
CA LYS A 159 51.64 -15.48 31.40
C LYS A 159 50.71 -16.53 32.02
N ILE A 160 51.24 -17.71 32.35
CA ILE A 160 50.48 -18.80 32.96
C ILE A 160 49.98 -18.40 34.36
N SER A 161 50.80 -17.70 35.15
CA SER A 161 50.42 -17.20 36.47
C SER A 161 49.29 -16.19 36.36
N ILE A 162 49.39 -15.23 35.43
CA ILE A 162 48.36 -14.23 35.15
C ILE A 162 47.05 -14.91 34.73
N ILE A 163 47.10 -15.86 33.79
CA ILE A 163 45.92 -16.61 33.33
C ILE A 163 45.27 -17.35 34.51
N ASN A 164 46.05 -18.07 35.32
CA ASN A 164 45.54 -18.81 36.47
C ASN A 164 44.91 -17.88 37.51
N ARG A 165 45.56 -16.76 37.83
CA ARG A 165 45.05 -15.77 38.77
C ARG A 165 43.74 -15.17 38.28
N GLY A 166 43.68 -14.73 37.04
CA GLY A 166 42.46 -14.11 36.51
C GLY A 166 41.31 -15.12 36.35
N ASN A 167 41.60 -16.39 36.05
CA ASN A 167 40.60 -17.46 36.03
C ASN A 167 39.96 -17.73 37.42
N GLN A 168 40.63 -17.37 38.52
CA GLN A 168 40.03 -17.42 39.86
C GLN A 168 38.89 -16.41 40.02
N ALA A 169 38.91 -15.28 39.30
CA ALA A 169 37.84 -14.29 39.33
C ALA A 169 36.62 -14.68 38.48
N CYS A 170 36.74 -15.70 37.61
CA CYS A 170 35.67 -16.13 36.71
C CYS A 170 35.42 -17.65 36.72
N GLN A 171 35.55 -18.32 37.87
CA GLN A 171 35.46 -19.78 37.99
C GLN A 171 34.21 -20.41 37.33
N ASN A 172 33.05 -19.77 37.43
CA ASN A 172 31.81 -20.28 36.80
C ASN A 172 31.85 -20.23 35.27
N MET A 173 32.63 -19.32 34.69
CA MET A 173 32.90 -19.24 33.26
C MET A 173 33.88 -20.34 32.83
N VAL A 174 34.94 -20.55 33.60
CA VAL A 174 35.91 -21.65 33.37
C VAL A 174 35.22 -23.01 33.40
N LYS A 175 34.31 -23.24 34.36
CA LYS A 175 33.49 -24.47 34.42
C LYS A 175 32.63 -24.73 33.19
N ARG A 176 32.32 -23.68 32.41
CA ARG A 176 31.54 -23.76 31.16
C ARG A 176 32.42 -23.85 29.90
N GLY A 177 33.74 -23.92 30.07
CA GLY A 177 34.71 -24.00 28.95
C GLY A 177 35.18 -22.64 28.43
N GLY A 178 34.88 -21.54 29.14
CA GLY A 178 35.42 -20.21 28.87
C GLY A 178 36.63 -19.87 29.75
N GLY A 179 36.83 -18.58 30.01
CA GLY A 179 37.92 -18.06 30.84
C GLY A 179 38.98 -17.35 30.03
N ILE A 180 40.09 -17.01 30.67
CA ILE A 180 41.23 -16.33 30.04
C ILE A 180 41.97 -17.31 29.15
N GLU A 181 42.16 -16.93 27.89
CA GLU A 181 42.79 -17.75 26.87
C GLU A 181 44.19 -17.25 26.51
N ASP A 182 44.40 -15.93 26.58
CA ASP A 182 45.65 -15.32 26.17
C ASP A 182 45.88 -13.99 26.90
N VAL A 183 47.15 -13.59 26.96
CA VAL A 183 47.63 -12.32 27.54
C VAL A 183 48.75 -11.83 26.65
N LYS A 184 48.69 -10.55 26.25
CA LYS A 184 49.72 -9.91 25.43
C LYS A 184 49.99 -8.50 25.89
N LEU A 185 51.24 -8.05 25.80
CA LEU A 185 51.56 -6.64 25.91
C LEU A 185 51.47 -5.98 24.53
N ARG A 186 50.82 -4.82 24.44
CA ARG A 186 50.80 -3.98 23.24
C ARG A 186 51.28 -2.58 23.58
N GLN A 187 52.23 -2.09 22.79
CA GLN A 187 52.79 -0.76 22.96
C GLN A 187 51.86 0.31 22.40
N LEU A 188 51.72 1.44 23.11
CA LEU A 188 50.87 2.56 22.69
C LEU A 188 51.67 3.83 22.35
N GLY A 189 52.90 3.95 22.85
CA GLY A 189 53.71 5.17 22.74
C GLY A 189 53.67 6.01 24.01
N ASP A 190 54.47 7.09 24.07
CA ASP A 190 54.48 8.09 25.15
C ASP A 190 54.58 7.51 26.58
N GLY A 191 55.42 6.49 26.76
CA GLY A 191 55.59 5.82 28.06
C GLY A 191 54.38 5.00 28.51
N GLN A 192 53.49 4.61 27.59
CA GLN A 192 52.31 3.81 27.88
C GLN A 192 52.30 2.48 27.11
N ALA A 193 51.76 1.46 27.77
CA ALA A 193 51.49 0.16 27.18
C ALA A 193 50.12 -0.37 27.64
N SER A 194 49.59 -1.38 26.97
CA SER A 194 48.35 -2.07 27.30
C SER A 194 48.67 -3.55 27.51
N VAL A 195 48.35 -4.10 28.68
CA VAL A 195 48.26 -5.55 28.83
C VAL A 195 46.86 -5.97 28.40
N ASP A 196 46.79 -6.54 27.21
CA ASP A 196 45.57 -7.01 26.58
C ASP A 196 45.28 -8.44 27.05
N ILE A 197 44.16 -8.63 27.75
CA ILE A 197 43.68 -9.91 28.30
C ILE A 197 42.55 -10.44 27.41
N PHE A 198 42.71 -11.63 26.86
CA PHE A 198 41.73 -12.27 25.98
C PHE A 198 40.91 -13.29 26.77
N ILE A 199 39.60 -13.09 26.83
CA ILE A 199 38.69 -13.83 27.70
C ILE A 199 37.54 -14.39 26.87
N ASN A 200 37.39 -15.71 26.85
CA ASN A 200 36.22 -16.36 26.29
C ASN A 200 35.05 -16.28 27.26
N VAL A 201 34.03 -15.52 26.84
CA VAL A 201 32.90 -15.15 27.68
C VAL A 201 31.68 -16.05 27.50
N CYS A 202 31.81 -17.15 26.76
CA CYS A 202 30.74 -18.07 26.43
C CYS A 202 29.52 -17.31 25.86
N ASP A 203 28.34 -17.44 26.47
CA ASP A 203 27.09 -16.82 26.03
C ASP A 203 26.81 -15.42 26.58
N SER A 204 27.78 -14.81 27.28
CA SER A 204 27.64 -13.44 27.76
C SER A 204 28.21 -12.45 26.75
N MET A 205 27.74 -11.20 26.81
CA MET A 205 28.38 -10.08 26.09
C MET A 205 29.81 -9.87 26.62
N GLY A 206 29.97 -9.88 27.96
CA GLY A 206 31.28 -9.96 28.61
C GLY A 206 31.75 -8.71 29.35
N ALA A 207 31.06 -7.56 29.26
CA ALA A 207 31.55 -6.30 29.85
C ALA A 207 31.87 -6.41 31.36
N ASN A 208 30.89 -6.78 32.19
CA ASN A 208 31.07 -6.82 33.65
C ASN A 208 32.14 -7.82 34.07
N ILE A 209 32.12 -9.02 33.49
CA ILE A 209 33.05 -10.08 33.86
C ILE A 209 34.49 -9.79 33.40
N VAL A 210 34.67 -9.19 32.22
CA VAL A 210 35.98 -8.72 31.77
C VAL A 210 36.51 -7.69 32.76
N ASN A 211 35.72 -6.66 33.11
CA ASN A 211 36.15 -5.63 34.06
C ASN A 211 36.51 -6.22 35.44
N THR A 212 35.70 -7.13 35.98
CA THR A 212 36.01 -7.83 37.25
C THR A 212 37.32 -8.61 37.17
N VAL A 213 37.58 -9.31 36.06
CA VAL A 213 38.85 -10.02 35.85
C VAL A 213 40.02 -9.04 35.79
N LEU A 214 39.88 -7.92 35.08
CA LEU A 214 40.91 -6.89 34.98
C LEU A 214 41.23 -6.25 36.34
N GLU A 215 40.21 -5.89 37.11
CA GLU A 215 40.36 -5.37 38.47
C GLU A 215 41.08 -6.36 39.39
N HIS A 216 40.76 -7.66 39.26
CA HIS A 216 41.40 -8.71 40.02
C HIS A 216 42.87 -8.93 39.63
N LEU A 217 43.21 -8.73 38.35
CA LEU A 217 44.55 -8.90 37.82
C LEU A 217 45.45 -7.70 38.07
N ALA A 218 44.90 -6.49 38.18
CA ALA A 218 45.69 -5.26 38.27
C ALA A 218 46.79 -5.29 39.34
N PRO A 219 46.54 -5.71 40.60
CA PRO A 219 47.59 -5.77 41.62
C PRO A 219 48.73 -6.72 41.26
N LEU A 220 48.43 -7.87 40.65
CA LEU A 220 49.44 -8.83 40.20
C LEU A 220 50.27 -8.26 39.05
N ILE A 221 49.66 -7.50 38.15
CA ILE A 221 50.36 -6.87 37.03
C ILE A 221 51.30 -5.76 37.53
N GLU A 222 50.87 -4.96 38.52
CA GLU A 222 51.74 -3.97 39.18
C GLU A 222 52.91 -4.67 39.90
N GLU A 223 52.68 -5.78 40.58
CA GLU A 223 53.72 -6.57 41.25
C GLU A 223 54.74 -7.15 40.25
N ILE A 224 54.26 -7.76 39.15
CA ILE A 224 55.12 -8.38 38.13
C ILE A 224 55.97 -7.34 37.40
N THR A 225 55.36 -6.21 37.05
CA THR A 225 55.98 -5.24 36.13
C THR A 225 56.67 -4.08 36.84
N GLY A 226 56.24 -3.75 38.05
CA GLY A 226 56.67 -2.55 38.78
C GLY A 226 56.07 -1.24 38.25
N TYR A 227 55.22 -1.29 37.22
CA TYR A 227 54.56 -0.12 36.65
C TYR A 227 53.18 0.09 37.26
N GLN A 228 52.74 1.35 37.30
CA GLN A 228 51.40 1.71 37.75
C GLN A 228 50.36 1.30 36.71
N VAL A 229 49.29 0.64 37.17
CA VAL A 229 48.12 0.34 36.33
C VAL A 229 47.14 1.52 36.38
N GLY A 230 46.80 2.04 35.21
CA GLY A 230 45.79 3.08 35.00
C GLY A 230 44.38 2.50 34.82
N ILE A 231 43.79 2.75 33.65
CA ILE A 231 42.45 2.28 33.31
C ILE A 231 42.42 0.75 33.11
N LYS A 232 41.33 0.13 33.55
CA LYS A 232 41.09 -1.32 33.54
C LYS A 232 39.71 -1.56 32.94
N ILE A 233 39.64 -1.77 31.64
CA ILE A 233 38.35 -1.74 30.94
C ILE A 233 38.33 -2.68 29.73
N LEU A 234 37.16 -3.24 29.41
CA LEU A 234 36.97 -3.89 28.10
C LEU A 234 37.17 -2.92 26.94
N THR A 235 37.52 -3.46 25.77
CA THR A 235 37.32 -2.75 24.50
C THR A 235 36.01 -3.17 23.84
N ASN A 236 35.30 -2.22 23.23
CA ASN A 236 34.18 -2.54 22.37
C ASN A 236 34.62 -2.98 20.95
N LEU A 237 35.88 -2.73 20.55
CA LEU A 237 36.41 -3.19 19.27
C LEU A 237 36.85 -4.66 19.39
N CYS A 238 35.91 -5.59 19.14
CA CYS A 238 36.05 -7.01 19.47
C CYS A 238 36.60 -7.83 18.29
N LEU A 239 37.85 -7.59 17.89
CA LEU A 239 38.44 -8.20 16.68
C LEU A 239 38.57 -9.73 16.73
N ASN A 240 38.56 -10.32 17.93
CA ASN A 240 38.63 -11.77 18.15
C ASN A 240 37.24 -12.44 18.20
N ARG A 241 36.17 -11.65 18.13
CA ARG A 241 34.77 -12.09 18.13
C ARG A 241 34.10 -11.62 16.84
N LYS A 242 34.51 -12.24 15.73
CA LYS A 242 34.05 -11.92 14.39
C LYS A 242 33.05 -12.94 13.90
N VAL A 243 32.13 -12.45 13.09
CA VAL A 243 31.16 -13.25 12.37
C VAL A 243 31.21 -12.89 10.90
N THR A 244 31.09 -13.91 10.05
CA THR A 244 30.95 -13.72 8.61
C THR A 244 29.60 -14.27 8.17
N SER A 245 28.91 -13.49 7.34
CA SER A 245 27.74 -13.91 6.57
C SER A 245 28.02 -13.69 5.10
N LEU A 246 27.64 -14.64 4.26
CA LEU A 246 27.69 -14.49 2.82
C LEU A 246 26.47 -15.12 2.16
N PHE A 247 26.14 -14.66 0.95
CA PHE A 247 25.19 -15.31 0.08
C PHE A 247 25.73 -15.37 -1.35
N LYS A 248 25.24 -16.33 -2.14
CA LYS A 248 25.56 -16.47 -3.57
C LYS A 248 24.27 -16.57 -4.38
N LEU A 249 24.13 -15.71 -5.39
CA LEU A 249 22.96 -15.69 -6.27
C LEU A 249 23.40 -16.01 -7.70
N ASN A 250 22.66 -16.88 -8.39
CA ASN A 250 22.85 -17.04 -9.83
C ASN A 250 22.37 -15.76 -10.53
N ILE A 251 23.24 -15.14 -11.32
CA ILE A 251 22.97 -13.87 -12.00
C ILE A 251 21.73 -13.96 -12.90
N GLU A 252 21.50 -15.09 -13.58
CA GLU A 252 20.34 -15.27 -14.47
C GLU A 252 19.00 -15.19 -13.72
N LYS A 253 18.99 -15.53 -12.43
CA LYS A 253 17.80 -15.49 -11.57
C LYS A 253 17.58 -14.14 -10.90
N MET A 254 18.52 -13.20 -11.02
CA MET A 254 18.45 -11.88 -10.39
C MET A 254 17.62 -10.85 -11.16
N ASN A 255 16.87 -11.27 -12.18
CA ASN A 255 15.99 -10.38 -12.94
C ASN A 255 15.04 -9.63 -11.99
N TYR A 256 14.98 -8.32 -12.16
CA TYR A 256 14.18 -7.49 -11.25
C TYR A 256 13.52 -6.34 -12.01
N LYS A 257 12.19 -6.31 -11.97
CA LYS A 257 11.36 -5.40 -12.76
C LYS A 257 11.72 -5.53 -14.25
N ASN A 258 12.17 -4.44 -14.87
CA ASN A 258 12.50 -4.38 -16.30
C ASN A 258 14.01 -4.57 -16.57
N TYR A 259 14.80 -4.97 -15.56
CA TYR A 259 16.25 -5.13 -15.67
C TYR A 259 16.64 -6.60 -15.60
N THR A 260 17.60 -6.98 -16.46
CA THR A 260 18.24 -8.30 -16.42
C THR A 260 19.10 -8.44 -15.16
N GLY A 261 19.28 -9.66 -14.68
CA GLY A 261 20.10 -9.90 -13.49
C GLY A 261 21.54 -9.42 -13.63
N GLN A 262 22.12 -9.47 -14.84
CA GLN A 262 23.46 -8.93 -15.11
C GLN A 262 23.50 -7.39 -14.98
N GLN A 263 22.46 -6.69 -15.46
CA GLN A 263 22.34 -5.24 -15.24
C GLN A 263 22.20 -4.92 -13.75
N VAL A 264 21.33 -5.65 -13.03
CA VAL A 264 21.13 -5.45 -11.58
C VAL A 264 22.45 -5.65 -10.82
N ALA A 265 23.18 -6.74 -11.11
CA ALA A 265 24.47 -7.03 -10.49
C ALA A 265 25.48 -5.90 -10.75
N GLN A 266 25.63 -5.46 -12.00
CA GLN A 266 26.57 -4.39 -12.35
C GLN A 266 26.22 -3.07 -11.66
N MET A 267 24.94 -2.73 -11.57
CA MET A 267 24.50 -1.52 -10.90
C MET A 267 24.79 -1.57 -9.39
N ILE A 268 24.59 -2.72 -8.74
CA ILE A 268 24.94 -2.92 -7.34
C ILE A 268 26.46 -2.82 -7.13
N LEU A 269 27.27 -3.43 -8.02
CA LEU A 269 28.74 -3.32 -7.98
C LEU A 269 29.20 -1.86 -8.13
N ASN A 270 28.58 -1.08 -9.01
CA ASN A 270 28.90 0.34 -9.17
C ASN A 270 28.56 1.14 -7.90
N ALA A 271 27.40 0.87 -7.27
CA ALA A 271 27.02 1.52 -6.02
C ALA A 271 27.93 1.12 -4.85
N TYR A 272 28.36 -0.15 -4.80
CA TYR A 272 29.38 -0.62 -3.86
C TYR A 272 30.72 0.09 -4.10
N LYS A 273 31.15 0.20 -5.37
CA LYS A 273 32.39 0.90 -5.73
C LYS A 273 32.35 2.37 -5.32
N PHE A 274 31.21 3.04 -5.48
CA PHE A 274 31.03 4.40 -4.97
C PHE A 274 31.24 4.46 -3.45
N ALA A 275 30.67 3.52 -2.68
CA ALA A 275 30.92 3.44 -1.24
C ALA A 275 32.39 3.14 -0.89
N GLN A 276 33.12 2.39 -1.71
CA GLN A 276 34.56 2.17 -1.48
C GLN A 276 35.40 3.42 -1.73
N LEU A 277 35.01 4.26 -2.70
CA LEU A 277 35.76 5.43 -3.14
C LEU A 277 35.46 6.68 -2.30
N ASP A 278 34.25 6.77 -1.74
CA ASP A 278 33.77 7.96 -1.05
C ASP A 278 33.39 7.71 0.41
N TYR A 279 33.98 8.51 1.30
CA TYR A 279 33.74 8.46 2.75
C TYR A 279 32.26 8.71 3.08
N PHE A 280 31.64 9.72 2.47
CA PHE A 280 30.25 10.10 2.78
C PHE A 280 29.28 8.98 2.41
N ARG A 281 29.51 8.33 1.27
CA ARG A 281 28.74 7.17 0.84
C ARG A 281 29.00 5.96 1.72
N ALA A 282 30.25 5.68 2.12
CA ALA A 282 30.58 4.57 3.01
C ALA A 282 29.82 4.65 4.34
N VAL A 283 29.69 5.84 4.93
CA VAL A 283 28.94 6.05 6.18
C VAL A 283 27.47 5.66 5.99
N THR A 284 26.84 6.12 4.90
CA THR A 284 25.43 5.83 4.61
C THR A 284 25.21 4.36 4.23
N HIS A 285 26.18 3.75 3.53
CA HIS A 285 26.18 2.32 3.21
C HIS A 285 26.17 1.46 4.49
N ASN A 286 27.04 1.81 5.45
CA ASN A 286 27.11 1.13 6.74
C ASN A 286 25.88 1.40 7.60
N LYS A 287 25.31 2.62 7.60
CA LYS A 287 24.02 2.91 8.25
C LYS A 287 22.92 1.93 7.80
N GLY A 288 22.87 1.62 6.50
CA GLY A 288 21.93 0.63 5.97
C GLY A 288 22.12 -0.79 6.56
N ILE A 289 23.36 -1.20 6.82
CA ILE A 289 23.66 -2.47 7.53
C ILE A 289 23.16 -2.38 8.98
N LEU A 290 23.47 -1.26 9.66
CA LEU A 290 23.13 -1.04 11.05
C LEU A 290 21.62 -1.00 11.30
N ASN A 291 20.81 -0.47 10.37
CA ASN A 291 19.35 -0.53 10.45
C ASN A 291 18.84 -1.96 10.73
N GLY A 292 19.44 -2.95 10.08
CA GLY A 292 19.08 -4.35 10.28
C GLY A 292 19.61 -4.91 11.61
N ILE A 293 20.90 -4.70 11.88
CA ILE A 293 21.58 -5.22 13.08
C ILE A 293 20.96 -4.64 14.36
N GLU A 294 20.78 -3.31 14.41
CA GLU A 294 20.23 -2.61 15.56
C GLU A 294 18.78 -2.98 15.82
N ALA A 295 17.99 -3.22 14.78
CA ALA A 295 16.63 -3.72 14.94
C ALA A 295 16.60 -5.07 15.69
N VAL A 296 17.55 -5.97 15.41
CA VAL A 296 17.68 -7.23 16.13
C VAL A 296 18.24 -7.00 17.54
N CYS A 297 19.21 -6.10 17.73
CA CYS A 297 19.71 -5.72 19.06
C CYS A 297 18.56 -5.31 19.98
N ASN A 298 17.73 -4.38 19.50
CA ASN A 298 16.61 -3.83 20.27
C ASN A 298 15.57 -4.91 20.59
N ALA A 299 15.26 -5.78 19.64
CA ALA A 299 14.31 -6.87 19.86
C ALA A 299 14.82 -7.89 20.88
N THR A 300 16.13 -8.11 20.96
CA THR A 300 16.78 -9.15 21.78
C THR A 300 17.45 -8.60 23.05
N GLY A 301 17.26 -7.31 23.36
CA GLY A 301 17.77 -6.68 24.57
C GLY A 301 19.29 -6.52 24.62
N GLN A 302 19.95 -6.42 23.46
CA GLN A 302 21.40 -6.25 23.36
C GLN A 302 21.82 -4.78 23.45
N ASP A 303 23.08 -4.53 23.80
CA ASP A 303 23.65 -3.19 23.74
C ASP A 303 24.00 -2.80 22.29
N GLY A 304 23.05 -2.16 21.61
CA GLY A 304 23.26 -1.65 20.25
C GLY A 304 24.38 -0.60 20.14
N ARG A 305 24.69 0.14 21.22
CA ARG A 305 25.76 1.15 21.20
C ARG A 305 27.13 0.49 21.13
N ALA A 306 27.33 -0.57 21.93
CA ALA A 306 28.57 -1.36 21.90
C ALA A 306 28.81 -1.97 20.51
N VAL A 307 27.76 -2.54 19.90
CA VAL A 307 27.80 -3.09 18.54
C VAL A 307 28.11 -1.99 17.52
N ASN A 308 27.37 -0.88 17.51
CA ASN A 308 27.56 0.22 16.55
C ASN A 308 28.96 0.83 16.64
N ALA A 309 29.47 1.06 17.86
CA ALA A 309 30.83 1.57 18.08
C ALA A 309 31.89 0.62 17.53
N SER A 310 31.73 -0.69 17.74
CA SER A 310 32.63 -1.72 17.21
C SER A 310 32.66 -1.71 15.68
N LEU A 311 31.48 -1.64 15.06
CA LEU A 311 31.32 -1.70 13.61
C LEU A 311 31.89 -0.46 12.92
N HIS A 312 31.63 0.73 13.46
CA HIS A 312 32.23 1.96 12.92
C HIS A 312 33.75 2.02 13.14
N GLY A 313 34.25 1.57 14.28
CA GLY A 313 35.70 1.46 14.52
C GLY A 313 36.36 0.43 13.60
N TYR A 314 35.69 -0.70 13.34
CA TYR A 314 36.18 -1.71 12.42
C TYR A 314 36.19 -1.22 10.96
N ALA A 315 35.20 -0.42 10.57
CA ALA A 315 35.15 0.18 9.24
C ALA A 315 36.34 1.11 8.94
N SER A 316 36.99 1.67 9.96
CA SER A 316 38.16 2.57 9.84
C SER A 316 39.48 1.97 10.33
N ILE A 317 39.54 0.67 10.59
CA ILE A 317 40.71 0.02 11.21
C ILE A 317 42.02 0.19 10.41
N ASP A 318 41.93 0.32 9.08
CA ASP A 318 43.08 0.54 8.20
C ASP A 318 43.43 2.04 8.02
N GLY A 319 42.89 2.93 8.86
CA GLY A 319 43.09 4.39 8.78
C GLY A 319 42.22 5.13 7.75
N LYS A 320 41.39 4.41 6.98
CA LYS A 320 40.33 4.99 6.12
C LYS A 320 39.02 4.28 6.36
N TYR A 321 37.95 5.04 6.55
CA TYR A 321 36.61 4.49 6.74
C TYR A 321 36.08 3.90 5.42
N LYS A 322 35.69 2.62 5.44
CA LYS A 322 35.27 1.81 4.28
C LYS A 322 33.90 1.18 4.48
N PRO A 323 33.22 0.73 3.40
CA PRO A 323 32.03 -0.10 3.53
C PRO A 323 32.37 -1.43 4.21
N LEU A 324 31.52 -1.87 5.13
CA LEU A 324 31.71 -3.12 5.89
C LEU A 324 31.44 -4.37 5.04
N SER A 325 30.54 -4.28 4.07
CA SER A 325 30.22 -5.39 3.17
C SER A 325 31.13 -5.39 1.93
N LYS A 326 31.20 -6.52 1.25
CA LYS A 326 31.83 -6.69 -0.05
C LYS A 326 30.85 -7.29 -1.04
N TYR A 327 30.95 -6.86 -2.30
CA TYR A 327 30.21 -7.44 -3.42
C TYR A 327 31.16 -7.70 -4.58
N TYR A 328 31.01 -8.86 -5.21
CA TYR A 328 31.81 -9.27 -6.36
C TYR A 328 31.07 -10.34 -7.17
N ILE A 329 31.59 -10.63 -8.36
CA ILE A 329 31.11 -11.73 -9.22
C ILE A 329 32.22 -12.77 -9.29
N GLU A 330 31.85 -14.03 -9.12
CA GLU A 330 32.72 -15.19 -9.30
C GLU A 330 32.00 -16.17 -10.23
N GLY A 331 32.53 -16.36 -11.45
CA GLY A 331 31.85 -17.14 -12.50
C GLY A 331 30.49 -16.53 -12.88
N ASP A 332 29.42 -17.31 -12.76
CA ASP A 332 28.03 -16.93 -13.00
C ASP A 332 27.29 -16.47 -11.72
N GLN A 333 28.02 -16.31 -10.61
CA GLN A 333 27.45 -16.01 -9.30
C GLN A 333 27.76 -14.58 -8.84
N PHE A 334 26.73 -13.89 -8.37
CA PHE A 334 26.86 -12.63 -7.64
C PHE A 334 26.94 -12.93 -6.13
N ILE A 335 27.99 -12.44 -5.49
CA ILE A 335 28.31 -12.74 -4.09
C ILE A 335 28.26 -11.47 -3.25
N GLY A 336 27.55 -11.54 -2.13
CA GLY A 336 27.58 -10.54 -1.07
C GLY A 336 28.18 -11.14 0.20
N GLU A 337 29.10 -10.42 0.84
CA GLU A 337 29.83 -10.86 2.04
C GLU A 337 29.83 -9.74 3.09
N LEU A 338 29.67 -10.10 4.37
CA LEU A 338 29.80 -9.22 5.52
C LEU A 338 30.55 -9.94 6.63
N SER A 339 31.79 -9.52 6.89
CA SER A 339 32.63 -10.03 7.99
C SER A 339 32.89 -8.92 8.99
N ILE A 340 32.33 -9.02 10.20
CA ILE A 340 32.30 -7.93 11.17
C ILE A 340 32.42 -8.42 12.62
N PRO A 341 32.97 -7.60 13.55
CA PRO A 341 32.96 -7.91 14.98
C PRO A 341 31.57 -7.64 15.58
N ILE A 342 30.98 -8.64 16.23
CA ILE A 342 29.69 -8.50 16.95
C ILE A 342 29.84 -9.12 18.34
N SER A 343 29.64 -8.30 19.38
CA SER A 343 29.59 -8.77 20.77
C SER A 343 28.18 -8.67 21.31
N VAL A 344 27.56 -9.82 21.52
CA VAL A 344 26.20 -9.99 22.06
C VAL A 344 26.18 -11.12 23.08
N GLY A 345 25.13 -11.20 23.89
CA GLY A 345 24.96 -12.26 24.87
C GLY A 345 23.52 -12.77 24.93
N THR A 346 23.35 -14.07 25.09
CA THR A 346 22.04 -14.70 25.33
C THR A 346 21.84 -15.02 26.81
N GLN A 347 22.85 -14.75 27.64
CA GLN A 347 22.82 -14.87 29.09
C GLN A 347 23.26 -13.56 29.77
N GLY A 348 22.53 -13.19 30.83
CA GLY A 348 22.81 -12.00 31.64
C GLY A 348 22.10 -10.72 31.14
N GLY A 349 22.40 -9.61 31.80
CA GLY A 349 21.78 -8.32 31.51
C GLY A 349 20.28 -8.30 31.80
N VAL A 350 19.52 -7.70 30.89
CA VAL A 350 18.08 -7.42 31.04
C VAL A 350 17.17 -8.56 30.55
N ILE A 351 17.75 -9.59 29.95
CA ILE A 351 17.04 -10.67 29.23
C ILE A 351 16.10 -11.45 30.16
N SER A 352 16.49 -11.69 31.42
CA SER A 352 15.66 -12.41 32.40
C SER A 352 14.62 -11.52 33.08
N GLN A 353 14.73 -10.19 32.97
CA GLN A 353 13.86 -9.23 33.68
C GLN A 353 12.65 -8.78 32.84
N ASN A 354 12.68 -9.02 31.53
CA ASN A 354 11.58 -8.73 30.61
C ASN A 354 11.07 -10.03 29.94
N PRO A 355 9.86 -10.50 30.28
CA PRO A 355 9.22 -11.67 29.66
C PRO A 355 9.10 -11.59 28.13
N LEU A 356 9.03 -10.39 27.53
CA LEU A 356 9.02 -10.22 26.08
C LEU A 356 10.32 -10.73 25.45
N TYR A 357 11.47 -10.52 26.09
CA TYR A 357 12.74 -11.05 25.58
C TYR A 357 12.75 -12.58 25.58
N GLN A 358 12.17 -13.23 26.59
CA GLN A 358 12.03 -14.69 26.61
C GLN A 358 11.19 -15.20 25.44
N ALA A 359 10.07 -14.53 25.14
CA ALA A 359 9.23 -14.84 23.99
C ALA A 359 9.96 -14.60 22.64
N VAL A 360 10.75 -13.53 22.54
CA VAL A 360 11.60 -13.25 21.37
C VAL A 360 12.68 -14.32 21.17
N PHE A 361 13.36 -14.73 22.25
CA PHE A 361 14.36 -15.80 22.19
C PHE A 361 13.72 -17.15 21.86
N GLN A 362 12.48 -17.41 22.28
CA GLN A 362 11.73 -18.59 21.84
C GLN A 362 11.49 -18.58 20.33
N ILE A 363 11.11 -17.44 19.75
CA ILE A 363 10.92 -17.29 18.29
C ILE A 363 12.23 -17.54 17.53
N LEU A 364 13.37 -17.10 18.09
CA LEU A 364 14.70 -17.35 17.54
C LEU A 364 15.23 -18.75 17.82
N GLU A 365 14.48 -19.59 18.55
CA GLU A 365 14.85 -20.95 18.94
C GLU A 365 16.03 -21.05 19.91
N TYR A 366 16.12 -20.09 20.83
CA TYR A 366 17.13 -20.01 21.89
C TYR A 366 18.58 -20.17 21.39
N PRO A 367 19.06 -19.29 20.49
CA PRO A 367 20.41 -19.36 19.98
C PRO A 367 21.45 -19.16 21.10
N ASP A 368 22.65 -19.69 20.89
CA ASP A 368 23.83 -19.28 21.66
C ASP A 368 24.32 -17.89 21.17
N SER A 369 25.31 -17.30 21.85
CA SER A 369 25.77 -15.95 21.47
C SER A 369 26.37 -15.86 20.07
N GLN A 370 26.98 -16.95 19.59
CA GLN A 370 27.58 -17.03 18.26
C GLN A 370 26.49 -17.06 17.19
N LYS A 371 25.50 -17.95 17.33
CA LYS A 371 24.36 -18.05 16.42
C LYS A 371 23.55 -16.76 16.38
N LEU A 372 23.37 -16.08 17.52
CA LEU A 372 22.72 -14.76 17.52
C LEU A 372 23.52 -13.74 16.68
N ALA A 373 24.85 -13.71 16.81
CA ALA A 373 25.70 -12.84 16.00
C ALA A 373 25.63 -13.20 14.50
N GLU A 374 25.58 -14.48 14.15
CA GLU A 374 25.38 -14.96 12.77
C GLU A 374 24.05 -14.49 12.17
N ILE A 375 22.97 -14.60 12.94
CA ILE A 375 21.64 -14.10 12.55
C ILE A 375 21.70 -12.59 12.30
N MET A 376 22.32 -11.83 13.21
CA MET A 376 22.45 -10.38 13.07
C MET A 376 23.26 -9.98 11.83
N ALA A 377 24.36 -10.69 11.54
CA ALA A 377 25.15 -10.46 10.34
C ALA A 377 24.35 -10.74 9.05
N CYS A 378 23.54 -11.81 9.03
CA CYS A 378 22.64 -12.09 7.90
C CYS A 378 21.63 -10.97 7.68
N VAL A 379 21.02 -10.46 8.75
CA VAL A 379 20.06 -9.36 8.66
C VAL A 379 20.73 -8.08 8.16
N GLY A 380 21.92 -7.76 8.67
CA GLY A 380 22.71 -6.61 8.21
C GLY A 380 23.06 -6.70 6.72
N LEU A 381 23.50 -7.87 6.26
CA LEU A 381 23.83 -8.11 4.85
C LEU A 381 22.58 -8.07 3.96
N ALA A 382 21.47 -8.69 4.38
CA ALA A 382 20.18 -8.63 3.69
C ALA A 382 19.71 -7.18 3.52
N GLN A 383 19.81 -6.39 4.59
CA GLN A 383 19.37 -5.01 4.59
C GLN A 383 20.21 -4.12 3.67
N ASN A 384 21.53 -4.37 3.63
CA ASN A 384 22.42 -3.70 2.71
C ASN A 384 22.13 -4.05 1.24
N PHE A 385 21.90 -5.33 0.94
CA PHE A 385 21.52 -5.78 -0.40
C PHE A 385 20.19 -5.15 -0.84
N ALA A 386 19.19 -5.13 0.04
CA ALA A 386 17.90 -4.50 -0.23
C ALA A 386 18.05 -3.01 -0.56
N ALA A 387 18.83 -2.29 0.24
CA ALA A 387 19.07 -0.86 0.07
C ALA A 387 19.80 -0.56 -1.25
N LEU A 388 20.85 -1.32 -1.57
CA LEU A 388 21.59 -1.15 -2.82
C LEU A 388 20.69 -1.42 -4.04
N ARG A 389 19.97 -2.54 -4.05
CA ARG A 389 19.03 -2.88 -5.14
C ARG A 389 17.96 -1.81 -5.32
N ALA A 390 17.38 -1.30 -4.24
CA ALA A 390 16.35 -0.26 -4.32
C ALA A 390 16.91 1.08 -4.83
N LEU A 391 18.09 1.48 -4.35
CA LEU A 391 18.76 2.72 -4.75
C LEU A 391 19.14 2.73 -6.22
N THR A 392 19.64 1.59 -6.72
CA THR A 392 20.11 1.51 -8.10
C THR A 392 18.99 1.29 -9.09
N VAL A 393 17.98 0.49 -8.75
CA VAL A 393 16.94 0.07 -9.72
C VAL A 393 15.67 0.92 -9.66
N GLU A 394 15.21 1.31 -8.47
CA GLU A 394 13.87 1.91 -8.29
C GLU A 394 13.87 3.39 -7.95
N GLY A 395 14.89 3.83 -7.20
CA GLY A 395 14.85 5.06 -6.42
C GLY A 395 13.99 4.90 -5.16
N ILE A 396 14.58 5.18 -3.99
CA ILE A 396 13.97 4.97 -2.65
C ILE A 396 12.57 5.58 -2.52
N GLN A 397 12.33 6.74 -3.16
CA GLN A 397 11.11 7.52 -2.99
C GLN A 397 9.83 6.74 -3.40
N LYS A 398 9.84 5.95 -4.49
CA LYS A 398 8.60 5.31 -4.97
C LYS A 398 8.08 4.20 -4.03
N GLY A 399 8.97 3.50 -3.31
CA GLY A 399 8.59 2.44 -2.36
C GLY A 399 8.23 2.96 -0.96
N HIS A 400 8.89 4.03 -0.50
CA HIS A 400 8.70 4.60 0.85
C HIS A 400 7.39 5.37 1.04
N MET A 401 6.72 5.77 -0.06
CA MET A 401 5.57 6.68 0.04
C MET A 401 4.35 6.07 0.72
N SER A 402 4.13 4.76 0.63
CA SER A 402 2.95 4.15 1.25
C SER A 402 3.01 4.15 2.78
N LEU A 403 4.16 3.86 3.39
CA LEU A 403 4.31 3.93 4.84
C LEU A 403 4.46 5.39 5.33
N HIS A 404 5.16 6.23 4.58
CA HIS A 404 5.24 7.66 4.91
C HIS A 404 3.84 8.30 4.94
N ALA A 405 2.98 7.94 3.97
CA ALA A 405 1.58 8.35 3.95
C ALA A 405 0.81 7.87 5.20
N LYS A 406 1.06 6.63 5.68
CA LYS A 406 0.44 6.12 6.91
C LYS A 406 0.82 6.98 8.11
N ASN A 407 2.09 7.31 8.25
CA ASN A 407 2.57 8.17 9.34
C ASN A 407 1.96 9.58 9.26
N ILE A 408 1.83 10.14 8.04
CA ILE A 408 1.15 11.42 7.84
C ILE A 408 -0.32 11.33 8.27
N ALA A 409 -1.06 10.28 7.87
CA ALA A 409 -2.45 10.06 8.27
C ALA A 409 -2.60 9.97 9.81
N ILE A 410 -1.76 9.18 10.46
CA ILE A 410 -1.77 9.03 11.93
C ILE A 410 -1.46 10.39 12.60
N SER A 411 -0.48 11.14 12.09
CA SER A 411 -0.06 12.43 12.66
C SER A 411 -1.15 13.52 12.64
N VAL A 412 -2.16 13.38 11.77
CA VAL A 412 -3.30 14.31 11.70
C VAL A 412 -4.51 13.80 12.49
N GLY A 413 -4.42 12.64 13.13
CA GLY A 413 -5.48 12.06 13.94
C GLY A 413 -6.47 11.17 13.17
N VAL A 414 -6.08 10.62 12.01
CA VAL A 414 -6.90 9.61 11.33
C VAL A 414 -7.04 8.38 12.24
N PRO A 415 -8.27 7.89 12.52
CA PRO A 415 -8.48 6.67 13.30
C PRO A 415 -7.77 5.45 12.66
N ASP A 416 -7.23 4.56 13.49
CA ASP A 416 -6.42 3.41 13.03
C ASP A 416 -7.08 2.56 11.94
N HIS A 417 -8.41 2.34 12.03
CA HIS A 417 -9.17 1.57 11.05
C HIS A 417 -9.43 2.30 9.72
N GLN A 418 -8.98 3.56 9.58
CA GLN A 418 -9.13 4.40 8.39
C GLN A 418 -7.79 4.85 7.80
N VAL A 419 -6.67 4.48 8.42
CA VAL A 419 -5.33 4.87 7.96
C VAL A 419 -5.05 4.38 6.53
N GLU A 420 -5.50 3.17 6.17
CA GLU A 420 -5.34 2.65 4.80
C GLU A 420 -6.18 3.44 3.79
N ASP A 421 -7.39 3.84 4.15
CA ASP A 421 -8.26 4.65 3.29
C ASP A 421 -7.68 6.06 3.10
N ALA A 422 -7.08 6.65 4.15
CA ALA A 422 -6.37 7.93 4.06
C ALA A 422 -5.13 7.86 3.16
N VAL A 423 -4.37 6.75 3.23
CA VAL A 423 -3.21 6.51 2.36
C VAL A 423 -3.62 6.35 0.91
N LEU A 424 -4.69 5.61 0.66
CA LEU A 424 -5.25 5.47 -0.68
C LEU A 424 -5.72 6.82 -1.21
N PHE A 425 -6.38 7.64 -0.38
CA PHE A 425 -6.79 8.99 -0.71
C PHE A 425 -5.59 9.88 -1.11
N MET A 426 -4.51 9.89 -0.31
CA MET A 426 -3.28 10.61 -0.63
C MET A 426 -2.61 10.12 -1.92
N LYS A 427 -2.56 8.79 -2.12
CA LYS A 427 -1.97 8.16 -3.30
C LYS A 427 -2.72 8.53 -4.58
N ASN A 428 -4.05 8.48 -4.54
CA ASN A 428 -4.88 8.79 -5.69
C ASN A 428 -4.78 10.26 -6.08
N ARG A 429 -4.58 11.17 -5.12
CA ARG A 429 -4.30 12.60 -5.36
C ARG A 429 -2.85 12.91 -5.76
N GLY A 430 -1.96 11.91 -5.74
CA GLY A 430 -0.53 12.12 -5.94
C GLY A 430 0.10 13.08 -4.92
N SER A 431 -0.52 13.26 -3.75
CA SER A 431 -0.10 14.22 -2.73
C SER A 431 -0.01 13.55 -1.35
N PHE A 432 1.22 13.34 -0.89
CA PHE A 432 1.52 12.78 0.43
C PHE A 432 1.89 13.89 1.40
N ARG A 433 0.94 14.79 1.67
CA ARG A 433 1.14 15.93 2.58
C ARG A 433 0.11 15.94 3.71
N LYS A 434 0.44 16.64 4.79
CA LYS A 434 -0.40 16.74 5.99
C LYS A 434 -1.78 17.34 5.66
N GLU A 435 -1.83 18.31 4.75
CA GLU A 435 -3.06 18.96 4.31
C GLU A 435 -4.00 17.96 3.61
N THR A 436 -3.46 17.10 2.75
CA THR A 436 -4.25 16.07 2.05
C THR A 436 -4.80 15.03 3.02
N ALA A 437 -4.05 14.65 4.05
CA ALA A 437 -4.56 13.77 5.10
C ALA A 437 -5.65 14.45 5.97
N GLN A 438 -5.54 15.76 6.22
CA GLN A 438 -6.58 16.53 6.92
C GLN A 438 -7.86 16.65 6.08
N GLU A 439 -7.76 16.79 4.76
CA GLU A 439 -8.92 16.76 3.87
C GLU A 439 -9.68 15.45 3.99
N PHE A 440 -8.96 14.32 3.99
CA PHE A 440 -9.57 13.01 4.24
C PHE A 440 -10.28 12.96 5.59
N LEU A 441 -9.61 13.41 6.66
CA LEU A 441 -10.19 13.38 8.01
C LEU A 441 -11.44 14.27 8.13
N LYS A 442 -11.44 15.45 7.51
CA LYS A 442 -12.62 16.34 7.45
C LYS A 442 -13.78 15.68 6.72
N ALA A 443 -13.52 15.05 5.57
CA ALA A 443 -14.55 14.33 4.82
C ALA A 443 -15.11 13.15 5.63
N TYR A 444 -14.25 12.41 6.33
CA TYR A 444 -14.65 11.32 7.21
C TYR A 444 -15.54 11.78 8.37
N HIS A 445 -15.19 12.86 9.05
CA HIS A 445 -16.02 13.41 10.13
C HIS A 445 -17.38 13.89 9.65
N LEU A 446 -17.42 14.62 8.53
CA LEU A 446 -18.68 15.08 7.93
C LEU A 446 -19.60 13.89 7.58
N PHE A 447 -19.02 12.81 7.04
CA PHE A 447 -19.77 11.59 6.75
C PHE A 447 -20.31 10.91 8.01
N GLN A 448 -19.52 10.84 9.09
CA GLN A 448 -19.98 10.28 10.36
C GLN A 448 -21.10 11.09 11.01
N GLU A 449 -21.05 12.42 10.92
CA GLU A 449 -22.11 13.29 11.42
C GLU A 449 -23.43 13.05 10.68
N ILE A 450 -23.37 12.96 9.35
CA ILE A 450 -24.54 12.62 8.51
C ILE A 450 -25.06 11.21 8.82
N ALA A 451 -24.17 10.24 9.05
CA ALA A 451 -24.54 8.86 9.39
C ALA A 451 -25.21 8.75 10.78
N LYS A 452 -24.75 9.51 11.77
CA LYS A 452 -25.36 9.59 13.12
C LYS A 452 -26.78 10.17 13.06
N VAL A 453 -27.00 11.19 12.23
CA VAL A 453 -28.34 11.79 12.01
C VAL A 453 -29.32 10.77 11.41
N LYS A 454 -28.84 9.76 10.68
CA LYS A 454 -29.66 8.73 10.02
C LYS A 454 -29.78 7.40 10.80
N GLY A 455 -29.26 7.28 12.03
CA GLY A 455 -29.49 6.12 12.91
C GLY A 455 -28.95 4.75 12.43
N LYS A 456 -28.01 4.71 11.48
CA LYS A 456 -27.47 3.44 10.92
C LYS A 456 -26.25 2.92 11.71
N LYS A 457 -26.21 1.59 11.97
CA LYS A 457 -25.03 0.87 12.51
C LYS A 457 -23.91 0.83 11.46
N ASN A 458 -22.64 0.86 11.92
CA ASN A 458 -21.42 0.71 11.10
C ASN A 458 -21.48 -0.54 10.20
N GLN A 459 -21.91 -0.37 8.95
CA GLN A 459 -21.82 -1.36 7.88
C GLN A 459 -20.62 -1.04 6.98
N SER A 460 -20.04 -2.05 6.35
CA SER A 460 -18.91 -1.90 5.44
C SER A 460 -19.33 -1.08 4.21
N LEU A 461 -18.78 0.12 4.07
CA LEU A 461 -19.06 1.01 2.96
C LEU A 461 -18.46 0.49 1.66
N CYS A 462 -19.20 0.62 0.57
CA CYS A 462 -18.75 0.38 -0.78
C CYS A 462 -18.24 1.68 -1.41
N THR A 463 -17.37 1.57 -2.41
CA THR A 463 -16.82 2.73 -3.11
C THR A 463 -17.03 2.63 -4.62
N PHE A 464 -17.33 3.76 -5.24
CA PHE A 464 -17.30 3.97 -6.69
C PHE A 464 -16.30 5.08 -7.00
N SER A 465 -15.41 4.83 -7.95
CA SER A 465 -14.45 5.83 -8.42
C SER A 465 -14.48 5.93 -9.93
N ALA A 466 -14.41 7.16 -10.44
CA ALA A 466 -14.33 7.41 -11.86
C ALA A 466 -13.61 8.73 -12.14
N GLN A 467 -12.73 8.73 -13.15
CA GLN A 467 -12.07 9.93 -13.64
C GLN A 467 -12.51 10.21 -15.07
N PHE A 468 -12.94 11.44 -15.32
CA PHE A 468 -13.48 11.88 -16.60
C PHE A 468 -12.69 13.09 -17.09
N GLN A 469 -12.19 13.02 -18.32
CA GLN A 469 -11.51 14.12 -19.01
C GLN A 469 -12.39 14.56 -20.18
N LEU A 470 -12.78 15.84 -20.21
CA LEU A 470 -13.61 16.37 -21.30
C LEU A 470 -12.76 16.73 -22.51
N GLU A 471 -13.14 16.21 -23.66
CA GLU A 471 -12.45 16.43 -24.93
C GLU A 471 -12.68 17.86 -25.41
N GLY A 472 -11.62 18.68 -25.46
CA GLY A 472 -11.71 20.12 -25.76
C GLY A 472 -11.81 21.04 -24.54
N SER A 473 -11.72 20.49 -23.31
CA SER A 473 -11.59 21.27 -22.07
C SER A 473 -10.35 20.82 -21.28
N GLN A 474 -9.71 21.74 -20.54
CA GLN A 474 -8.66 21.39 -19.57
C GLN A 474 -9.23 20.83 -18.24
N GLU A 475 -10.55 20.79 -18.11
CA GLU A 475 -11.23 20.40 -16.87
C GLU A 475 -11.34 18.88 -16.74
N LYS A 476 -10.87 18.35 -15.60
CA LYS A 476 -11.02 16.95 -15.19
C LYS A 476 -12.06 16.85 -14.09
N VAL A 477 -12.99 15.90 -14.21
CA VAL A 477 -13.96 15.58 -13.15
C VAL A 477 -13.60 14.23 -12.55
N GLU A 478 -13.31 14.25 -11.26
CA GLU A 478 -13.08 13.04 -10.47
C GLU A 478 -14.30 12.82 -9.58
N LEU A 479 -14.95 11.67 -9.71
CA LEU A 479 -16.08 11.27 -8.89
C LEU A 479 -15.65 10.11 -7.99
N HIS A 480 -15.71 10.35 -6.69
CA HIS A 480 -15.53 9.32 -5.66
C HIS A 480 -16.77 9.30 -4.79
N VAL A 481 -17.54 8.22 -4.88
CA VAL A 481 -18.78 8.04 -4.12
C VAL A 481 -18.55 6.92 -3.13
N VAL A 482 -18.83 7.19 -1.86
CA VAL A 482 -18.80 6.19 -0.78
C VAL A 482 -20.23 5.99 -0.32
N PHE A 483 -20.70 4.76 -0.30
CA PHE A 483 -22.11 4.47 -0.08
C PHE A 483 -22.34 3.12 0.57
N ASP A 484 -23.53 2.99 1.17
CA ASP A 484 -23.97 1.78 1.83
C ASP A 484 -24.69 0.87 0.82
N CYS A 485 -24.08 -0.26 0.49
CA CYS A 485 -24.64 -1.26 -0.43
C CYS A 485 -25.60 -2.23 0.27
N HIS A 486 -25.89 -2.05 1.58
CA HIS A 486 -26.70 -2.98 2.37
C HIS A 486 -26.24 -4.44 2.23
N SER A 487 -24.92 -4.61 2.12
CA SER A 487 -24.25 -5.88 1.89
C SER A 487 -23.20 -6.09 2.98
N ASN A 488 -23.02 -7.33 3.43
CA ASN A 488 -21.98 -7.69 4.42
C ASN A 488 -20.55 -7.69 3.84
N LYS A 489 -20.39 -7.31 2.56
CA LYS A 489 -19.11 -7.27 1.86
C LYS A 489 -18.85 -5.86 1.33
N ARG A 490 -17.63 -5.35 1.54
CA ARG A 490 -17.11 -4.15 0.88
C ARG A 490 -16.87 -4.44 -0.60
N ILE A 491 -17.36 -3.56 -1.46
CA ILE A 491 -17.19 -3.64 -2.91
C ILE A 491 -16.63 -2.30 -3.39
N ASP A 492 -15.49 -2.36 -4.07
CA ASP A 492 -14.84 -1.18 -4.66
C ASP A 492 -14.90 -1.33 -6.19
N VAL A 493 -15.57 -0.40 -6.88
CA VAL A 493 -15.69 -0.39 -8.35
C VAL A 493 -15.04 0.86 -8.91
N ASP A 494 -14.09 0.66 -9.83
CA ASP A 494 -13.58 1.70 -10.71
C ASP A 494 -14.32 1.62 -12.06
N PHE A 495 -14.88 2.73 -12.52
CA PHE A 495 -15.60 2.82 -13.80
C PHE A 495 -14.75 2.40 -15.00
N LEU A 496 -13.43 2.58 -14.95
CA LEU A 496 -12.51 2.14 -16.00
C LEU A 496 -12.13 0.66 -15.88
N SER A 497 -12.43 0.03 -14.73
CA SER A 497 -12.15 -1.40 -14.55
C SER A 497 -13.08 -2.25 -15.42
N GLN A 498 -12.53 -3.32 -15.99
CA GLN A 498 -13.30 -4.39 -16.64
C GLN A 498 -13.76 -5.45 -15.63
N SER A 499 -14.08 -5.04 -14.39
CA SER A 499 -14.64 -5.96 -13.40
C SER A 499 -16.04 -6.43 -13.84
N GLU A 500 -16.44 -7.63 -13.41
CA GLU A 500 -17.75 -8.20 -13.75
C GLU A 500 -18.91 -7.26 -13.38
N ILE A 501 -18.82 -6.63 -12.20
CA ILE A 501 -19.79 -5.65 -11.70
C ILE A 501 -19.83 -4.41 -12.60
N SER A 502 -18.67 -3.86 -12.98
CA SER A 502 -18.59 -2.71 -13.90
C SER A 502 -19.18 -3.04 -15.26
N ILE A 503 -18.88 -4.21 -15.83
CA ILE A 503 -19.40 -4.64 -17.13
C ILE A 503 -20.93 -4.84 -17.07
N LYS A 504 -21.48 -5.43 -16.00
CA LYS A 504 -22.94 -5.59 -15.85
C LYS A 504 -23.65 -4.23 -15.69
N LEU A 505 -23.08 -3.31 -14.91
CA LEU A 505 -23.72 -2.01 -14.62
C LEU A 505 -23.59 -0.98 -15.72
N PHE A 506 -22.46 -0.94 -16.43
CA PHE A 506 -22.18 0.09 -17.43
C PHE A 506 -22.14 -0.45 -18.86
N GLY A 507 -22.05 -1.77 -19.03
CA GLY A 507 -21.98 -2.46 -20.33
C GLY A 507 -20.56 -2.54 -20.90
N THR A 508 -20.30 -3.51 -21.78
CA THR A 508 -18.98 -3.73 -22.43
C THR A 508 -18.49 -2.55 -23.27
N LYS A 509 -19.42 -1.71 -23.76
CA LYS A 509 -19.15 -0.46 -24.50
C LYS A 509 -19.53 0.79 -23.69
N GLY A 510 -19.73 0.67 -22.38
CA GLY A 510 -20.19 1.76 -21.50
C GLY A 510 -19.27 2.97 -21.54
N HIS A 511 -17.97 2.74 -21.46
CA HIS A 511 -16.95 3.79 -21.54
C HIS A 511 -16.96 4.52 -22.89
N THR A 512 -17.02 3.80 -24.01
CA THR A 512 -17.09 4.38 -25.36
C THR A 512 -18.39 5.16 -25.57
N TRP A 513 -19.51 4.63 -25.10
CA TRP A 513 -20.79 5.33 -25.15
C TRP A 513 -20.76 6.61 -24.32
N PHE A 514 -20.19 6.55 -23.12
CA PHE A 514 -19.99 7.68 -22.24
C PHE A 514 -19.16 8.76 -22.94
N GLN A 515 -17.95 8.44 -23.43
CA GLN A 515 -17.09 9.37 -24.19
C GLN A 515 -17.82 10.00 -25.38
N ASN A 516 -18.57 9.21 -26.16
CA ASN A 516 -19.33 9.74 -27.28
C ASN A 516 -20.46 10.67 -26.84
N LEU A 517 -21.10 10.40 -25.68
CA LEU A 517 -22.07 11.30 -25.11
C LEU A 517 -21.41 12.62 -24.65
N PHE A 518 -20.20 12.58 -24.10
CA PHE A 518 -19.43 13.79 -23.75
C PHE A 518 -19.06 14.63 -24.97
N LYS A 519 -18.74 14.01 -26.11
CA LYS A 519 -18.53 14.74 -27.37
C LYS A 519 -19.77 15.57 -27.74
N ILE A 520 -20.98 14.99 -27.60
CA ILE A 520 -22.24 15.70 -27.86
C ILE A 520 -22.42 16.88 -26.92
N ILE A 521 -22.11 16.70 -25.63
CA ILE A 521 -22.21 17.77 -24.62
C ILE A 521 -21.40 19.01 -25.02
N ASN A 522 -20.23 18.81 -25.62
CA ASN A 522 -19.38 19.92 -26.05
C ASN A 522 -19.86 20.57 -27.36
N ILE A 523 -20.66 19.85 -28.17
CA ILE A 523 -21.28 20.40 -29.39
C ILE A 523 -22.55 21.19 -29.05
N VAL A 524 -23.36 20.65 -28.14
CA VAL A 524 -24.59 21.27 -27.63
C VAL A 524 -24.24 22.03 -26.35
N LYS A 525 -23.52 23.14 -26.52
CA LYS A 525 -23.02 23.97 -25.42
C LYS A 525 -23.40 25.42 -25.67
N ILE A 526 -23.89 26.09 -24.63
CA ILE A 526 -24.10 27.54 -24.69
C ILE A 526 -22.87 28.25 -24.14
N GLU A 527 -22.16 28.96 -25.00
CA GLU A 527 -21.02 29.80 -24.58
C GLU A 527 -21.50 31.21 -24.26
N GLU A 528 -21.88 31.44 -23.01
CA GLU A 528 -22.02 32.80 -22.49
C GLU A 528 -20.80 33.14 -21.63
N GLN A 529 -20.14 34.27 -21.90
CA GLN A 529 -18.94 34.71 -21.19
C GLN A 529 -19.28 35.06 -19.73
N SER A 530 -19.04 34.08 -18.86
CA SER A 530 -19.07 34.23 -17.42
C SER A 530 -17.65 34.05 -16.90
N GLU A 531 -17.07 35.11 -16.31
CA GLU A 531 -15.74 35.09 -15.67
C GLU A 531 -15.73 34.29 -14.35
N ASN A 532 -16.85 33.65 -13.97
CA ASN A 532 -17.02 33.00 -12.68
C ASN A 532 -16.63 31.51 -12.73
N ILE A 533 -15.33 31.25 -12.54
CA ILE A 533 -14.69 29.92 -12.50
C ILE A 533 -15.45 28.87 -11.63
N PRO A 534 -16.05 29.19 -10.46
CA PRO A 534 -16.71 28.19 -9.60
C PRO A 534 -17.97 27.55 -10.23
N LYS A 535 -18.74 28.32 -11.02
CA LYS A 535 -20.00 27.85 -11.63
C LYS A 535 -19.77 26.89 -12.80
N LYS A 536 -18.62 27.03 -13.46
CA LYS A 536 -18.22 26.19 -14.58
C LYS A 536 -17.95 24.74 -14.16
N GLY A 537 -17.24 24.54 -13.05
CA GLY A 537 -17.01 23.21 -12.49
C GLY A 537 -18.29 22.49 -12.05
N LEU A 538 -19.27 23.23 -11.51
CA LEU A 538 -20.58 22.69 -11.14
C LEU A 538 -21.37 22.19 -12.35
N THR A 539 -21.36 22.96 -13.45
CA THR A 539 -22.03 22.61 -14.71
C THR A 539 -21.56 21.26 -15.21
N VAL A 540 -20.25 21.08 -15.32
CA VAL A 540 -19.65 19.84 -15.80
C VAL A 540 -19.96 18.67 -14.86
N LYS A 541 -19.86 18.90 -13.54
CA LYS A 541 -20.17 17.88 -12.53
C LYS A 541 -21.61 17.38 -12.62
N LEU A 542 -22.60 18.27 -12.76
CA LEU A 542 -24.01 17.90 -12.88
C LEU A 542 -24.30 17.16 -14.20
N LYS A 543 -23.69 17.57 -15.31
CA LYS A 543 -23.77 16.85 -16.59
C LYS A 543 -23.26 15.41 -16.44
N VAL A 544 -22.08 15.22 -15.83
CA VAL A 544 -21.51 13.88 -15.57
C VAL A 544 -22.43 13.00 -14.73
N ILE A 545 -22.92 13.54 -13.61
CA ILE A 545 -23.78 12.79 -12.69
C ILE A 545 -25.09 12.40 -13.39
N SER A 546 -25.73 13.31 -14.12
CA SER A 546 -26.99 13.02 -14.82
C SER A 546 -26.83 11.92 -15.88
N ILE A 547 -25.69 11.88 -16.57
CA ILE A 547 -25.38 10.84 -17.55
C ILE A 547 -25.20 9.48 -16.88
N LEU A 548 -24.52 9.43 -15.73
CA LEU A 548 -24.38 8.21 -14.95
C LEU A 548 -25.73 7.72 -14.44
N ILE A 549 -26.59 8.61 -13.93
CA ILE A 549 -27.96 8.27 -13.50
C ILE A 549 -28.76 7.70 -14.66
N ASN A 550 -28.70 8.35 -15.84
CA ASN A 550 -29.37 7.88 -17.05
C ASN A 550 -28.88 6.48 -17.45
N LEU A 551 -27.56 6.27 -17.54
CA LEU A 551 -26.98 4.97 -17.89
C LEU A 551 -27.36 3.87 -16.89
N LEU A 552 -27.21 4.14 -15.59
CA LEU A 552 -27.50 3.18 -14.53
C LEU A 552 -28.99 2.83 -14.47
N SER A 553 -29.87 3.83 -14.51
CA SER A 553 -31.32 3.59 -14.47
C SER A 553 -31.79 2.73 -15.65
N TYR A 554 -31.23 2.95 -16.85
CA TYR A 554 -31.53 2.15 -18.03
C TYR A 554 -30.98 0.71 -17.92
N ASN A 555 -29.71 0.55 -17.52
CA ASN A 555 -29.08 -0.76 -17.44
C ASN A 555 -29.66 -1.61 -16.30
N LEU A 556 -30.06 -1.00 -15.18
CA LEU A 556 -30.75 -1.71 -14.10
C LEU A 556 -32.11 -2.27 -14.56
N LEU A 557 -32.86 -1.53 -15.39
CA LEU A 557 -34.11 -2.03 -16.00
C LEU A 557 -33.86 -3.22 -16.95
N ILE A 558 -32.67 -3.32 -17.55
CA ILE A 558 -32.27 -4.49 -18.35
C ILE A 558 -31.94 -5.68 -17.44
N ILE A 559 -31.27 -5.44 -16.31
CA ILE A 559 -30.87 -6.49 -15.35
C ILE A 559 -32.10 -7.10 -14.68
N ASP A 560 -32.96 -6.28 -14.08
CA ASP A 560 -34.19 -6.71 -13.42
C ASP A 560 -35.25 -5.62 -13.57
N TYR A 561 -36.16 -5.82 -14.53
CA TYR A 561 -37.19 -4.85 -14.89
C TYR A 561 -38.15 -4.55 -13.73
N ASP A 562 -38.73 -5.57 -13.10
CA ASP A 562 -39.78 -5.39 -12.10
C ASP A 562 -39.25 -4.72 -10.84
N LYS A 563 -38.10 -5.16 -10.32
CA LYS A 563 -37.51 -4.57 -9.12
C LYS A 563 -37.01 -3.15 -9.37
N THR A 564 -36.38 -2.91 -10.52
CA THR A 564 -35.92 -1.56 -10.87
C THR A 564 -37.08 -0.61 -11.09
N ARG A 565 -38.13 -1.04 -11.80
CA ARG A 565 -39.34 -0.23 -12.02
C ARG A 565 -39.99 0.18 -10.71
N ASN A 566 -40.17 -0.77 -9.79
CA ASN A 566 -40.73 -0.49 -8.47
C ASN A 566 -39.84 0.53 -7.73
N TYR A 567 -38.54 0.28 -7.66
CA TYR A 567 -37.58 1.20 -7.03
C TYR A 567 -37.62 2.61 -7.61
N LEU A 568 -37.56 2.76 -8.94
CA LEU A 568 -37.58 4.06 -9.60
C LEU A 568 -38.92 4.79 -9.42
N ASN A 569 -40.05 4.07 -9.41
CA ASN A 569 -41.35 4.66 -9.08
C ASN A 569 -41.39 5.19 -7.63
N TYR A 570 -40.71 4.54 -6.69
CA TYR A 570 -40.60 5.03 -5.31
C TYR A 570 -39.73 6.28 -5.20
N VAL A 571 -38.60 6.31 -5.92
CA VAL A 571 -37.75 7.50 -6.04
C VAL A 571 -38.57 8.68 -6.59
N LEU A 572 -39.37 8.45 -7.63
CA LEU A 572 -40.22 9.49 -8.23
C LEU A 572 -41.34 9.98 -7.27
N ASN A 573 -41.85 9.10 -6.41
CA ASN A 573 -42.96 9.40 -5.49
C ASN A 573 -42.52 9.79 -4.07
N GLN A 574 -41.21 9.83 -3.78
CA GLN A 574 -40.62 10.14 -2.47
C GLN A 574 -41.18 9.27 -1.31
N GLN A 575 -41.46 7.99 -1.56
CA GLN A 575 -41.95 7.05 -0.54
C GLN A 575 -40.81 6.21 0.06
N HIS A 576 -40.91 5.88 1.36
CA HIS A 576 -39.89 5.09 2.06
C HIS A 576 -40.14 3.59 1.89
N ILE A 577 -39.22 2.87 1.24
CA ILE A 577 -39.25 1.41 1.08
C ILE A 577 -37.86 0.82 1.35
N ASP A 578 -37.86 -0.42 1.84
CA ASP A 578 -36.64 -1.21 2.07
C ASP A 578 -35.89 -1.46 0.75
N PHE A 579 -34.56 -1.44 0.81
CA PHE A 579 -33.71 -1.69 -0.35
C PHE A 579 -34.05 -3.03 -1.00
N PRO A 580 -34.26 -3.09 -2.33
CA PRO A 580 -34.71 -4.30 -2.98
C PRO A 580 -33.63 -5.41 -2.91
N ASP A 581 -34.06 -6.62 -2.59
CA ASP A 581 -33.17 -7.79 -2.52
C ASP A 581 -32.83 -8.31 -3.94
N GLY A 582 -31.65 -8.92 -4.10
CA GLY A 582 -31.13 -9.32 -5.41
C GLY A 582 -29.65 -9.69 -5.42
N GLU A 583 -29.13 -9.95 -6.62
CA GLU A 583 -27.71 -10.20 -6.86
C GLU A 583 -26.85 -8.99 -6.44
N ILE A 584 -25.57 -9.25 -6.21
CA ILE A 584 -24.64 -8.26 -5.64
C ILE A 584 -24.53 -7.03 -6.54
N GLU A 585 -24.51 -7.22 -7.85
CA GLU A 585 -24.41 -6.17 -8.86
C GLU A 585 -25.67 -5.31 -8.90
N PHE A 586 -26.83 -5.94 -8.76
CA PHE A 586 -28.10 -5.22 -8.66
C PHE A 586 -28.15 -4.36 -7.39
N LYS A 587 -27.78 -4.92 -6.23
CA LYS A 587 -27.73 -4.18 -4.95
C LYS A 587 -26.75 -3.01 -5.02
N TYR A 588 -25.56 -3.24 -5.55
CA TYR A 588 -24.55 -2.21 -5.74
C TYR A 588 -25.04 -1.11 -6.68
N GLY A 589 -25.63 -1.49 -7.81
CA GLY A 589 -26.14 -0.56 -8.80
C GLY A 589 -27.28 0.31 -8.28
N ILE A 590 -28.24 -0.28 -7.55
CA ILE A 590 -29.33 0.47 -6.91
C ILE A 590 -28.77 1.44 -5.88
N ALA A 591 -27.86 1.00 -5.01
CA ALA A 591 -27.27 1.86 -3.98
C ALA A 591 -26.42 3.00 -4.58
N LEU A 592 -25.64 2.73 -5.63
CA LEU A 592 -24.91 3.75 -6.36
C LEU A 592 -25.86 4.74 -7.02
N LEU A 593 -26.94 4.26 -7.67
CA LEU A 593 -27.96 5.12 -8.28
C LEU A 593 -28.61 6.02 -7.23
N THR A 594 -28.95 5.49 -6.05
CA THR A 594 -29.49 6.26 -4.93
C THR A 594 -28.57 7.41 -4.54
N GLU A 595 -27.29 7.12 -4.33
CA GLU A 595 -26.34 8.15 -3.90
C GLU A 595 -26.02 9.15 -5.01
N LEU A 596 -26.00 8.73 -6.28
CA LEU A 596 -25.87 9.68 -7.39
C LEU A 596 -27.06 10.63 -7.47
N LEU A 597 -28.29 10.15 -7.24
CA LEU A 597 -29.48 11.00 -7.16
C LEU A 597 -29.39 11.99 -5.99
N HIS A 598 -28.97 11.53 -4.81
CA HIS A 598 -28.75 12.40 -3.65
C HIS A 598 -27.68 13.45 -3.93
N ILE A 599 -26.55 13.07 -4.52
CA ILE A 599 -25.48 14.00 -4.89
C ILE A 599 -26.02 15.01 -5.90
N PHE A 600 -26.76 14.58 -6.92
CA PHE A 600 -27.36 15.47 -7.92
C PHE A 600 -28.27 16.50 -7.29
N GLU A 601 -29.24 16.06 -6.46
CA GLU A 601 -30.18 16.93 -5.76
C GLU A 601 -29.46 17.88 -4.80
N TYR A 602 -28.50 17.38 -4.01
CA TYR A 602 -27.71 18.21 -3.09
C TYR A 602 -26.98 19.33 -3.84
N ASN A 603 -26.33 19.03 -4.97
CA ASN A 603 -25.61 20.05 -5.73
C ASN A 603 -26.57 21.11 -6.32
N ILE A 604 -27.78 20.71 -6.75
CA ILE A 604 -28.81 21.65 -7.19
C ILE A 604 -29.29 22.53 -6.04
N GLN A 605 -29.61 21.94 -4.89
CA GLN A 605 -30.16 22.67 -3.76
C GLN A 605 -29.17 23.67 -3.15
N GLN A 606 -27.90 23.28 -3.05
CA GLN A 606 -26.87 24.09 -2.39
C GLN A 606 -26.25 25.17 -3.27
N PHE A 607 -26.03 24.88 -4.57
CA PHE A 607 -25.18 25.74 -5.40
C PHE A 607 -25.92 26.52 -6.49
N ILE A 608 -27.20 26.23 -6.73
CA ILE A 608 -28.05 27.00 -7.64
C ILE A 608 -28.90 27.93 -6.75
N GLY A 609 -29.03 29.21 -7.10
CA GLY A 609 -29.86 30.17 -6.33
C GLY A 609 -31.28 30.30 -6.90
N GLU A 610 -31.41 30.08 -8.19
CA GLU A 610 -32.53 30.43 -9.05
C GLU A 610 -33.56 29.31 -9.01
N GLN A 611 -34.68 29.54 -8.30
CA GLN A 611 -35.69 28.52 -8.05
C GLN A 611 -36.28 27.93 -9.35
N VAL A 612 -36.44 28.75 -10.38
CA VAL A 612 -36.94 28.32 -11.69
C VAL A 612 -36.02 27.26 -12.31
N LEU A 613 -34.70 27.47 -12.27
CA LEU A 613 -33.73 26.51 -12.80
C LEU A 613 -33.65 25.24 -11.93
N LYS A 614 -33.69 25.38 -10.59
CA LYS A 614 -33.73 24.22 -9.68
C LYS A 614 -34.89 23.29 -10.02
N ASN A 615 -36.08 23.85 -10.12
CA ASN A 615 -37.29 23.10 -10.43
C ASN A 615 -37.18 22.46 -11.82
N ALA A 616 -36.63 23.18 -12.81
CA ALA A 616 -36.43 22.64 -14.16
C ALA A 616 -35.49 21.43 -14.19
N LEU A 617 -34.34 21.50 -13.52
CA LEU A 617 -33.35 20.42 -13.46
C LEU A 617 -33.91 19.19 -12.74
N LEU A 618 -34.54 19.35 -11.57
CA LEU A 618 -35.14 18.24 -10.83
C LEU A 618 -36.28 17.59 -11.62
N ASN A 619 -37.16 18.40 -12.23
CA ASN A 619 -38.25 17.88 -13.06
C ASN A 619 -37.73 17.14 -14.29
N GLU A 620 -36.69 17.64 -14.95
CA GLU A 620 -36.09 16.98 -16.12
C GLU A 620 -35.46 15.63 -15.73
N GLN A 621 -34.78 15.56 -14.58
CA GLN A 621 -34.21 14.29 -14.08
C GLN A 621 -35.30 13.24 -13.82
N ASN A 622 -36.43 13.66 -13.25
CA ASN A 622 -37.60 12.81 -13.04
C ASN A 622 -38.23 12.36 -14.36
N LEU A 623 -38.32 13.25 -15.35
CA LEU A 623 -38.84 12.94 -16.68
C LEU A 623 -37.97 11.89 -17.41
N ILE A 624 -36.64 11.97 -17.29
CA ILE A 624 -35.72 10.98 -17.86
C ILE A 624 -35.97 9.60 -17.24
N ILE A 625 -36.06 9.52 -15.91
CA ILE A 625 -36.32 8.25 -15.20
C ILE A 625 -37.67 7.67 -15.61
N LYS A 626 -38.72 8.51 -15.60
CA LYS A 626 -40.08 8.09 -15.98
C LYS A 626 -40.15 7.64 -17.44
N SER A 627 -39.39 8.29 -18.33
CA SER A 627 -39.25 7.90 -19.73
C SER A 627 -38.69 6.49 -19.87
N HIS A 628 -37.67 6.12 -19.09
CA HIS A 628 -37.11 4.77 -19.14
C HIS A 628 -38.16 3.72 -18.77
N ILE A 629 -38.86 3.90 -17.65
CA ILE A 629 -39.92 2.99 -17.20
C ILE A 629 -40.98 2.82 -18.30
N ASN A 630 -41.55 3.94 -18.76
CA ASN A 630 -42.62 3.91 -19.75
C ASN A 630 -42.16 3.31 -21.09
N SER A 631 -40.93 3.61 -21.54
CA SER A 631 -40.41 3.05 -22.78
C SER A 631 -40.34 1.51 -22.72
N PHE A 632 -39.96 0.94 -21.57
CA PHE A 632 -39.99 -0.52 -21.39
C PHE A 632 -41.42 -1.07 -21.29
N GLU A 633 -42.34 -0.39 -20.60
CA GLU A 633 -43.75 -0.80 -20.50
C GLU A 633 -44.42 -0.87 -21.88
N PHE A 634 -44.31 0.19 -22.68
CA PHE A 634 -44.87 0.22 -24.04
C PHE A 634 -44.21 -0.83 -24.94
N TRP A 635 -42.91 -1.08 -24.77
CA TRP A 635 -42.21 -2.13 -25.51
C TRP A 635 -42.71 -3.53 -25.17
N GLN A 636 -43.00 -3.80 -23.89
CA GLN A 636 -43.58 -5.07 -23.44
C GLN A 636 -45.00 -5.26 -23.98
N LYS A 637 -45.86 -4.23 -23.88
CA LYS A 637 -47.22 -4.24 -24.45
C LYS A 637 -47.25 -4.48 -25.96
N ALA A 638 -46.35 -3.83 -26.70
CA ALA A 638 -46.25 -4.03 -28.15
C ALA A 638 -45.83 -5.47 -28.51
N LYS A 639 -44.99 -6.12 -27.69
CA LYS A 639 -44.57 -7.51 -27.90
C LYS A 639 -45.64 -8.54 -27.54
N LEU A 640 -46.36 -8.31 -26.43
CA LEU A 640 -47.30 -9.29 -25.87
C LEU A 640 -48.74 -9.07 -26.37
N ASP A 641 -49.20 -7.83 -26.33
CA ASP A 641 -50.61 -7.45 -26.53
C ASP A 641 -50.87 -6.86 -27.93
N LYS A 642 -49.81 -6.66 -28.75
CA LYS A 642 -49.86 -6.01 -30.07
C LYS A 642 -50.50 -4.61 -30.05
N GLU A 643 -50.39 -3.89 -28.93
CA GLU A 643 -50.82 -2.50 -28.85
C GLU A 643 -49.72 -1.55 -29.34
N PHE A 644 -50.01 -0.75 -30.37
CA PHE A 644 -49.03 0.14 -31.00
C PHE A 644 -49.44 1.62 -30.91
N GLN A 645 -49.05 2.26 -29.80
CA GLN A 645 -49.20 3.72 -29.63
C GLN A 645 -47.89 4.47 -29.87
N ILE A 646 -47.51 4.68 -31.14
CA ILE A 646 -46.20 5.26 -31.47
C ILE A 646 -45.99 6.67 -30.93
N GLY A 647 -47.03 7.51 -30.92
CA GLY A 647 -46.92 8.88 -30.41
C GLY A 647 -46.47 8.93 -28.95
N ASN A 648 -46.97 7.99 -28.14
CA ASN A 648 -46.60 7.86 -26.73
C ASN A 648 -45.22 7.21 -26.55
N PHE A 649 -44.95 6.12 -27.27
CA PHE A 649 -43.65 5.44 -27.20
C PHE A 649 -42.50 6.39 -27.56
N TRP A 650 -42.69 7.14 -28.64
CA TRP A 650 -41.78 8.18 -29.08
C TRP A 650 -41.49 9.24 -28.01
N LEU A 651 -42.54 9.75 -27.38
CA LEU A 651 -42.47 10.82 -26.38
C LEU A 651 -41.56 10.43 -25.21
N TYR A 652 -41.59 9.16 -24.81
CA TYR A 652 -40.71 8.65 -23.79
C TYR A 652 -39.33 8.33 -24.35
N ARG A 653 -39.25 7.60 -25.47
CA ARG A 653 -37.98 7.08 -25.99
C ARG A 653 -36.94 8.17 -26.31
N LYS A 654 -37.36 9.36 -26.76
CA LYS A 654 -36.45 10.48 -27.08
C LYS A 654 -35.62 10.98 -25.89
N LYS A 655 -36.14 10.89 -24.66
CA LYS A 655 -35.52 11.45 -23.44
C LYS A 655 -34.25 10.70 -23.00
N ARG A 656 -33.96 9.54 -23.58
CA ARG A 656 -32.80 8.69 -23.26
C ARG A 656 -31.44 9.36 -23.45
N LEU A 657 -31.35 10.43 -24.23
CA LEU A 657 -30.07 11.13 -24.46
C LEU A 657 -29.89 12.37 -23.58
N SER A 658 -30.95 12.77 -22.85
CA SER A 658 -30.92 13.84 -21.85
C SER A 658 -30.39 15.18 -22.38
N CYS A 659 -30.57 15.51 -23.67
CA CYS A 659 -30.05 16.75 -24.24
C CYS A 659 -30.71 17.99 -23.60
N THR A 660 -31.99 17.91 -23.24
CA THR A 660 -32.65 18.97 -22.48
C THR A 660 -31.94 19.21 -21.15
N MET A 661 -31.57 18.15 -20.42
CA MET A 661 -30.80 18.28 -19.18
C MET A 661 -29.44 18.96 -19.38
N MET A 662 -28.73 18.62 -20.47
CA MET A 662 -27.43 19.21 -20.77
C MET A 662 -27.54 20.72 -21.00
N LEU A 663 -28.55 21.17 -21.75
CA LEU A 663 -28.82 22.59 -21.98
C LEU A 663 -29.22 23.32 -20.69
N LEU A 664 -30.07 22.70 -19.86
CA LEU A 664 -30.44 23.27 -18.56
C LEU A 664 -29.22 23.40 -17.64
N CYS A 665 -28.28 22.44 -17.67
CA CYS A 665 -27.02 22.57 -16.92
C CYS A 665 -26.17 23.74 -17.42
N ASP A 666 -26.14 24.04 -18.73
CA ASP A 666 -25.39 25.18 -19.26
C ASP A 666 -25.94 26.53 -18.78
N CYS A 667 -27.25 26.62 -18.52
CA CYS A 667 -27.87 27.81 -17.95
C CYS A 667 -27.33 28.18 -16.56
N ILE A 668 -26.68 27.26 -15.83
CA ILE A 668 -26.06 27.55 -14.51
C ILE A 668 -25.07 28.72 -14.60
N ASN A 669 -24.44 28.91 -15.75
CA ASN A 669 -23.42 29.94 -15.95
C ASN A 669 -24.00 31.31 -16.29
N PHE A 670 -25.32 31.43 -16.45
CA PHE A 670 -25.96 32.66 -16.89
C PHE A 670 -26.10 33.64 -15.72
N LYS A 671 -26.12 34.94 -16.06
CA LYS A 671 -26.27 36.01 -15.06
C LYS A 671 -27.69 36.10 -14.49
N SER A 672 -28.71 35.76 -15.28
CA SER A 672 -30.12 35.79 -14.90
C SER A 672 -30.90 34.75 -15.67
N ILE A 673 -31.79 34.03 -15.00
CA ILE A 673 -32.58 32.94 -15.59
C ILE A 673 -34.05 33.19 -15.28
N ASP A 674 -34.87 33.27 -16.32
CA ASP A 674 -36.33 33.39 -16.21
C ASP A 674 -37.05 32.16 -16.77
N GLU A 675 -38.38 32.10 -16.58
CA GLU A 675 -39.20 30.98 -17.06
C GLU A 675 -39.19 30.85 -18.59
N LYS A 676 -39.09 31.97 -19.31
CA LYS A 676 -39.08 31.99 -20.79
C LYS A 676 -37.82 31.32 -21.33
N LEU A 677 -36.66 31.61 -20.76
CA LEU A 677 -35.40 31.00 -21.15
C LEU A 677 -35.41 29.49 -20.85
N VAL A 678 -35.88 29.08 -19.67
CA VAL A 678 -35.98 27.65 -19.32
C VAL A 678 -36.90 26.90 -20.28
N GLU A 679 -38.04 27.49 -20.63
CA GLU A 679 -38.98 26.89 -21.60
C GLU A 679 -38.38 26.80 -23.01
N LEU A 680 -37.67 27.84 -23.44
CA LEU A 680 -36.93 27.83 -24.70
C LEU A 680 -35.87 26.72 -24.74
N MET A 681 -35.12 26.52 -23.64
CA MET A 681 -34.14 25.43 -23.54
C MET A 681 -34.77 24.05 -23.57
N LYS A 682 -35.95 23.88 -22.96
CA LYS A 682 -36.71 22.63 -23.05
C LYS A 682 -37.16 22.32 -24.46
N GLN A 683 -37.71 23.32 -25.17
CA GLN A 683 -38.14 23.18 -26.56
C GLN A 683 -36.97 22.87 -27.50
N LEU A 684 -35.84 23.56 -27.31
CA LEU A 684 -34.64 23.30 -28.09
C LEU A 684 -34.07 21.90 -27.81
N GLY A 685 -33.99 21.51 -26.53
CA GLY A 685 -33.60 20.17 -26.10
C GLY A 685 -34.48 19.07 -26.70
N ASP A 686 -35.79 19.32 -26.81
CA ASP A 686 -36.76 18.41 -27.42
C ASP A 686 -36.42 18.09 -28.89
N VAL A 687 -35.99 19.11 -29.66
CA VAL A 687 -35.55 18.93 -31.05
C VAL A 687 -34.30 18.07 -31.11
N TYR A 688 -33.30 18.35 -30.27
CA TYR A 688 -32.06 17.56 -30.21
C TYR A 688 -32.34 16.08 -29.86
N GLU A 689 -33.17 15.84 -28.85
CA GLU A 689 -33.52 14.49 -28.39
C GLU A 689 -34.21 13.69 -29.50
N ILE A 690 -35.13 14.31 -30.23
CA ILE A 690 -35.82 13.68 -31.36
C ILE A 690 -34.82 13.30 -32.46
N GLU A 691 -34.03 14.27 -32.91
CA GLU A 691 -33.16 14.10 -34.08
C GLU A 691 -32.10 13.02 -33.85
N ILE A 692 -31.47 13.04 -32.68
CA ILE A 692 -30.44 12.08 -32.33
C ILE A 692 -31.05 10.69 -32.11
N THR A 693 -32.25 10.60 -31.49
CA THR A 693 -32.91 9.31 -31.26
C THR A 693 -33.35 8.66 -32.57
N LEU A 694 -33.91 9.42 -33.51
CA LEU A 694 -34.27 8.96 -34.86
C LEU A 694 -33.09 8.35 -35.59
N THR A 695 -32.01 9.13 -35.69
CA THR A 695 -30.81 8.72 -36.40
C THR A 695 -30.24 7.46 -35.77
N ARG A 696 -30.22 7.40 -34.44
CA ARG A 696 -29.71 6.25 -33.70
C ARG A 696 -30.52 4.98 -33.86
N ASP A 697 -31.83 5.08 -33.68
CA ASP A 697 -32.69 3.91 -33.66
C ASP A 697 -32.88 3.36 -35.09
N THR A 698 -32.81 4.20 -36.14
CA THR A 698 -32.76 3.75 -37.55
C THR A 698 -31.45 3.04 -37.88
N GLU A 699 -30.29 3.63 -37.58
CA GLU A 699 -29.00 3.00 -37.92
C GLU A 699 -28.66 1.76 -37.09
N LYS A 700 -29.18 1.65 -35.87
CA LYS A 700 -28.99 0.46 -35.02
C LYS A 700 -29.88 -0.72 -35.40
N TRP A 701 -30.84 -0.51 -36.30
CA TRP A 701 -31.71 -1.58 -36.74
C TRP A 701 -30.91 -2.59 -37.59
N LYS A 702 -31.05 -3.87 -37.25
CA LYS A 702 -30.58 -5.02 -38.03
C LYS A 702 -31.71 -6.03 -38.02
N ASP A 703 -32.01 -6.62 -39.18
CA ASP A 703 -33.14 -7.50 -39.54
C ASP A 703 -33.68 -8.54 -38.51
N ALA A 704 -33.11 -8.72 -37.31
CA ALA A 704 -33.42 -9.87 -36.46
C ALA A 704 -33.30 -9.72 -34.92
N THR A 705 -33.27 -8.53 -34.31
CA THR A 705 -33.28 -8.47 -32.82
C THR A 705 -34.31 -7.51 -32.23
N LEU A 706 -35.46 -8.06 -31.84
CA LEU A 706 -36.46 -7.42 -30.95
C LEU A 706 -35.97 -7.30 -29.49
N LYS A 707 -34.66 -7.23 -29.24
CA LYS A 707 -34.10 -7.32 -27.88
C LYS A 707 -34.35 -6.05 -27.07
N ASP A 708 -34.11 -4.88 -27.66
CA ASP A 708 -34.19 -3.59 -26.98
C ASP A 708 -35.31 -2.70 -27.54
N PRO A 709 -35.91 -1.81 -26.72
CA PRO A 709 -36.82 -0.78 -27.23
C PRO A 709 -36.14 0.05 -28.32
N ASN A 710 -36.77 0.19 -29.49
CA ASN A 710 -36.26 0.93 -30.65
C ASN A 710 -37.42 1.58 -31.42
N ILE A 711 -37.32 2.87 -31.73
CA ILE A 711 -38.37 3.63 -32.42
C ILE A 711 -38.68 3.09 -33.81
N TYR A 712 -37.65 2.83 -34.61
CA TYR A 712 -37.83 2.35 -35.98
C TYR A 712 -38.49 0.98 -35.99
N THR A 713 -38.05 0.09 -35.10
CA THR A 713 -38.70 -1.22 -34.92
C THR A 713 -40.16 -1.09 -34.53
N TYR A 714 -40.49 -0.19 -33.60
CA TYR A 714 -41.87 0.04 -33.17
C TYR A 714 -42.75 0.62 -34.30
N TRP A 715 -42.20 1.51 -35.12
CA TRP A 715 -42.87 2.05 -36.31
C TRP A 715 -43.14 0.96 -37.35
N LEU A 716 -42.15 0.09 -37.61
CA LEU A 716 -42.30 -1.07 -38.50
C LEU A 716 -43.38 -2.04 -38.01
N MET A 717 -43.48 -2.26 -36.70
CA MET A 717 -44.53 -3.11 -36.11
C MET A 717 -45.92 -2.50 -36.30
N GLN A 718 -46.07 -1.18 -36.16
CA GLN A 718 -47.37 -0.51 -36.32
C GLN A 718 -47.86 -0.50 -37.77
N HIS A 719 -46.94 -0.39 -38.74
CA HIS A 719 -47.28 -0.30 -40.17
C HIS A 719 -47.26 -1.66 -40.87
N ASP A 720 -47.18 -2.77 -40.13
CA ASP A 720 -47.05 -4.14 -40.66
C ASP A 720 -45.87 -4.30 -41.65
N GLN A 721 -44.82 -3.48 -41.51
CA GLN A 721 -43.65 -3.43 -42.38
C GLN A 721 -42.42 -4.14 -41.80
N LEU A 722 -42.56 -4.87 -40.67
CA LEU A 722 -41.47 -5.57 -39.99
C LEU A 722 -40.66 -6.51 -40.91
N LEU A 723 -41.32 -7.15 -41.88
CA LEU A 723 -40.69 -8.05 -42.87
C LEU A 723 -40.05 -7.32 -44.06
N GLN A 724 -40.34 -6.03 -44.25
CA GLN A 724 -39.84 -5.20 -45.36
C GLN A 724 -38.69 -4.26 -44.95
N GLY A 725 -38.34 -4.22 -43.66
CA GLY A 725 -37.69 -3.11 -42.95
C GLY A 725 -36.34 -2.58 -43.45
N ASP A 726 -35.71 -3.19 -44.46
CA ASP A 726 -34.44 -2.72 -45.05
C ASP A 726 -34.58 -2.21 -46.49
N ARG A 727 -35.80 -2.17 -47.05
CA ARG A 727 -36.02 -1.55 -48.37
C ARG A 727 -35.86 -0.04 -48.25
N ASN A 728 -34.96 0.56 -49.05
CA ASN A 728 -34.74 2.01 -49.10
C ASN A 728 -36.05 2.83 -49.10
N CYS A 729 -37.07 2.38 -49.84
CA CYS A 729 -38.39 3.01 -49.88
C CYS A 729 -39.11 3.09 -48.51
N VAL A 730 -39.02 2.05 -47.66
CA VAL A 730 -39.65 1.99 -46.33
C VAL A 730 -38.89 2.88 -45.34
N LEU A 731 -37.56 2.88 -45.42
CA LEU A 731 -36.72 3.79 -44.65
C LEU A 731 -36.95 5.26 -45.04
N ASP A 732 -37.10 5.54 -46.32
CA ASP A 732 -37.39 6.88 -46.84
C ASP A 732 -38.76 7.37 -46.38
N GLN A 733 -39.78 6.48 -46.32
CA GLN A 733 -41.09 6.82 -45.77
C GLN A 733 -40.98 7.23 -44.29
N PHE A 734 -40.31 6.42 -43.46
CA PHE A 734 -40.09 6.75 -42.05
C PHE A 734 -39.31 8.06 -41.85
N LYS A 735 -38.26 8.27 -42.66
CA LYS A 735 -37.46 9.51 -42.65
C LYS A 735 -38.29 10.72 -43.04
N ASN A 736 -39.15 10.62 -44.04
CA ASN A 736 -40.01 11.71 -44.50
C ASN A 736 -41.05 12.10 -43.44
N GLU A 737 -41.76 11.13 -42.85
CA GLU A 737 -42.72 11.37 -41.76
C GLU A 737 -42.05 12.01 -40.54
N SER A 738 -40.88 11.51 -40.18
CA SER A 738 -40.11 12.01 -39.04
C SER A 738 -39.51 13.41 -39.28
N SER A 739 -39.04 13.68 -40.50
CA SER A 739 -38.45 14.97 -40.89
C SER A 739 -39.50 16.08 -40.94
N ALA A 740 -40.70 15.80 -41.44
CA ALA A 740 -41.80 16.76 -41.46
C ALA A 740 -42.18 17.23 -40.04
N MET A 741 -42.21 16.30 -39.07
CA MET A 741 -42.46 16.62 -37.66
C MET A 741 -41.33 17.45 -37.04
N LEU A 742 -40.07 17.11 -37.33
CA LEU A 742 -38.90 17.85 -36.85
C LEU A 742 -38.90 19.29 -37.38
N GLU A 743 -39.18 19.46 -38.66
CA GLU A 743 -39.16 20.76 -39.34
C GLU A 743 -40.25 21.70 -38.78
N MET A 744 -41.45 21.18 -38.52
CA MET A 744 -42.50 21.94 -37.84
C MET A 744 -42.07 22.45 -36.45
N LYS A 745 -41.33 21.64 -35.68
CA LYS A 745 -40.82 22.05 -34.36
C LYS A 745 -39.69 23.08 -34.48
N ARG A 746 -38.78 22.92 -35.44
CA ARG A 746 -37.71 23.88 -35.71
C ARG A 746 -38.25 25.25 -36.08
N GLN A 747 -39.24 25.30 -36.99
CA GLN A 747 -39.86 26.56 -37.43
C GLN A 747 -40.56 27.32 -36.29
N ARG A 748 -41.09 26.62 -35.28
CA ARG A 748 -41.70 27.25 -34.10
C ARG A 748 -40.68 27.89 -33.14
N ILE A 749 -39.48 27.34 -33.05
CA ILE A 749 -38.43 27.78 -32.11
C ILE A 749 -37.55 28.87 -32.72
N GLN A 750 -37.30 28.82 -34.03
CA GLN A 750 -36.43 29.75 -34.74
C GLN A 750 -36.71 31.25 -34.48
N PRO A 751 -37.96 31.74 -34.43
CA PRO A 751 -38.23 33.15 -34.13
C PRO A 751 -38.08 33.51 -32.63
N LEU A 752 -37.98 32.53 -31.73
CA LEU A 752 -37.89 32.72 -30.28
C LEU A 752 -36.44 32.72 -29.76
N LEU A 753 -35.47 32.32 -30.59
CA LEU A 753 -34.05 32.27 -30.22
C LEU A 753 -33.41 33.67 -30.25
N PRO A 754 -32.74 34.11 -29.16
CA PRO A 754 -31.92 35.31 -29.20
C PRO A 754 -30.82 35.22 -30.27
N THR A 755 -30.41 36.35 -30.85
CA THR A 755 -29.37 36.40 -31.89
C THR A 755 -28.04 35.76 -31.44
N SER A 756 -27.71 35.85 -30.15
CA SER A 756 -26.53 35.20 -29.54
C SER A 756 -26.60 33.66 -29.57
N MET A 757 -27.79 33.08 -29.67
CA MET A 757 -28.04 31.64 -29.63
C MET A 757 -28.45 31.05 -30.98
N ALA A 758 -28.51 31.86 -32.05
CA ALA A 758 -28.91 31.41 -33.38
C ALA A 758 -27.99 30.30 -33.94
N HIS A 759 -26.73 30.23 -33.50
CA HIS A 759 -25.77 29.21 -33.87
C HIS A 759 -26.14 27.79 -33.36
N LEU A 760 -26.88 27.69 -32.26
CA LEU A 760 -27.29 26.41 -31.66
C LEU A 760 -28.19 25.60 -32.62
N SER A 761 -29.06 26.28 -33.37
CA SER A 761 -29.91 25.63 -34.39
C SER A 761 -29.08 24.94 -35.48
N LYS A 762 -27.92 25.50 -35.83
CA LYS A 762 -26.99 24.94 -36.83
C LYS A 762 -26.13 23.80 -36.26
N GLN A 763 -25.76 23.88 -34.98
CA GLN A 763 -24.99 22.83 -34.28
C GLN A 763 -25.77 21.53 -34.09
N ALA A 764 -27.10 21.57 -33.97
CA ALA A 764 -27.97 20.38 -33.94
C ALA A 764 -27.70 19.39 -35.07
N THR A 765 -27.62 19.90 -36.29
CA THR A 765 -27.36 19.09 -37.49
C THR A 765 -25.93 18.49 -37.47
N THR A 766 -24.99 19.11 -36.75
CA THR A 766 -23.57 18.67 -36.66
C THR A 766 -23.35 17.65 -35.53
N ALA A 767 -24.10 17.73 -34.43
CA ALA A 767 -24.02 16.77 -33.32
C ALA A 767 -24.36 15.33 -33.76
N VAL A 768 -25.27 15.22 -34.73
CA VAL A 768 -25.72 13.95 -35.30
C VAL A 768 -24.60 13.25 -36.07
N SER A 769 -23.80 13.96 -36.89
CA SER A 769 -22.75 13.34 -37.72
C SER A 769 -21.55 12.82 -36.93
N LEU A 770 -21.18 13.48 -35.82
CA LEU A 770 -20.02 13.13 -34.98
C LEU A 770 -20.26 11.90 -34.07
N LEU A 771 -21.50 11.66 -33.66
CA LEU A 771 -21.91 10.47 -32.92
C LEU A 771 -21.62 9.16 -33.69
N TYR A 772 -21.50 9.26 -35.01
CA TYR A 772 -21.35 8.11 -35.92
C TYR A 772 -19.98 8.03 -36.61
N GLN A 773 -19.23 9.14 -36.76
CA GLN A 773 -17.81 9.03 -37.12
C GLN A 773 -16.99 8.23 -36.10
N SER A 774 -17.45 8.17 -34.83
CA SER A 774 -16.77 7.48 -33.73
C SER A 774 -17.21 6.01 -33.52
N ARG A 775 -17.93 5.41 -34.47
CA ARG A 775 -18.34 3.99 -34.44
C ARG A 775 -17.77 3.13 -35.57
N PHE A 776 -16.87 3.70 -36.38
CA PHE A 776 -15.99 2.98 -37.29
C PHE A 776 -14.53 3.16 -36.88
#